data_AF-A0A399T2H1-F1
#
_entry.id   AF-A0A399T2H1-F1
#
_cell.length_a   1.000
_cell.length_b   1.000
_cell.length_c   1.000
_cell.angle_alpha   90.00
_cell.angle_beta   90.00
_cell.angle_gamma   90.00
#
_symmetry.space_group_name_H-M   'P 1'
#
loop_
_entity.id
_entity.type
_entity.pdbx_description
1 polymer ?
#
loop_
_entity_poly.entity_id
_entity_poly.type
_entity_poly.pdbx_seq_one_letter_code
_entity_poly.pdbx_strand_id
1 'polypeptide(L)'
;MKKYLIIISVVIIGGLAAYFFWNKNEAVFARETSFYKAVPVSSPFFLELSSLHTLPVENEILEGLSAIEGIHWLTSTSQQIDTLIRNNRDIQNSLSKRPFVVAFDFVGENKLQPLIISQMKSSHELNSLEVLISGLLHTPASSFTSKKYNGHKITQVANSRRPGSISFAALDGLVLISPEVILVEKGIRQLSAGNLLDNHDFVKVNKSVTSQTKIAWYINHSRFPELSTRLLNGKRTTVSNEFGESYTVSPQRAVRDMANFAGWSELDVSLDKKSIKANGITTASDSLNNFLSVFAGQEPVAGEAKRVLPENTAWYISFSFSDRKKFFERLEQYFRRTNDFYQREEKIKKMERALSVDFKTTFEGMIHNQAIGAVTSFSEGKPAGSLFIFNLNSRKDAQAAMENMIRSYAGRNKLEPGKLISDYSNANGDKHQIYQFPFPSLPSVWLSDAFVSAQASYAAFYGGYLVFASSEKTLQNCLDNLGSGNTLGDAPLYNSYSQNMESRSNVELYTDINRSYEWNQALLSESMKGAFKTHEESLRKFDAFSWQIICEKDLFFNAACLSFDSRPKTSGRAAWQINLGGAIEMKPQIVANYNNKATQDVLVQDKDNQLHLVSESGTKIWSIPISGKILGEVFQIDFFRNGKLQFLFNTREKLYLIDRNGNNVSGFPVAFSSPATNGVSVFDYDNNRKYRYFVACENRKVIAYDHNGKIVSGWNFDKTTGEVNTPVQHFRVAGKDYIVFKDNARVYIQDRRGATRVKTAASFENSANPLILNLDGTPKMVATDKDGVVYYLYFDGRYVQKNAGKYSSKHLFNMSDLNGNGIPDFIFVDGNKLEVIDENGKKQYSEKFDNTITEYPNVYTFSANQKMVGVSDARAEKIYLFKPDGKQYDGFPMRGSSAFSIGPLTQGQLSVVVGSSNGKLYSYGVK
;
A
#
# COMPACT_ATOMS: atom_id res chain seq x y z
N MET A 1 -54.59 -70.26 30.75
CA MET A 1 -54.60 -69.35 29.57
C MET A 1 -54.42 -67.86 29.90
N LYS A 2 -55.06 -67.28 30.94
CA LYS A 2 -54.96 -65.83 31.23
C LYS A 2 -53.56 -65.28 31.59
N LYS A 3 -52.68 -66.06 32.23
CA LYS A 3 -51.30 -65.62 32.58
C LYS A 3 -50.35 -65.50 31.38
N TYR A 4 -50.54 -66.30 30.34
CA TYR A 4 -49.71 -66.26 29.13
C TYR A 4 -50.11 -65.10 28.19
N LEU A 5 -51.38 -64.71 28.17
CA LEU A 5 -51.86 -63.56 27.40
C LEU A 5 -51.30 -62.22 27.90
N ILE A 6 -51.10 -62.07 29.21
CA ILE A 6 -50.52 -60.83 29.79
C ILE A 6 -49.02 -60.72 29.46
N ILE A 7 -48.28 -61.83 29.55
CA ILE A 7 -46.85 -61.86 29.22
C ILE A 7 -46.63 -61.62 27.72
N ILE A 8 -47.46 -62.22 26.85
CA ILE A 8 -47.44 -61.98 25.41
C ILE A 8 -47.82 -60.52 25.09
N SER A 9 -48.78 -59.93 25.81
CA SER A 9 -49.15 -58.52 25.64
C SER A 9 -48.03 -57.57 26.07
N VAL A 10 -47.30 -57.86 27.16
CA VAL A 10 -46.17 -57.05 27.62
C VAL A 10 -44.95 -57.22 26.72
N VAL A 11 -44.72 -58.40 26.13
CA VAL A 11 -43.65 -58.63 25.14
C VAL A 11 -43.99 -58.03 23.77
N ILE A 12 -45.27 -58.01 23.36
CA ILE A 12 -45.72 -57.33 22.13
C ILE A 12 -45.75 -55.82 22.34
N ILE A 13 -46.19 -55.30 23.50
CA ILE A 13 -46.14 -53.85 23.80
C ILE A 13 -44.70 -53.41 24.05
N GLY A 14 -43.87 -54.22 24.71
CA GLY A 14 -42.45 -53.97 24.89
C GLY A 14 -41.66 -54.11 23.59
N GLY A 15 -42.03 -55.05 22.72
CA GLY A 15 -41.48 -55.25 21.38
C GLY A 15 -41.95 -54.18 20.39
N LEU A 16 -43.19 -53.72 20.47
CA LEU A 16 -43.70 -52.57 19.72
C LEU A 16 -43.14 -51.26 20.27
N ALA A 17 -42.96 -51.10 21.58
CA ALA A 17 -42.31 -49.94 22.17
C ALA A 17 -40.82 -49.92 21.85
N ALA A 18 -40.13 -51.06 21.87
CA ALA A 18 -38.74 -51.20 21.43
C ALA A 18 -38.62 -50.98 19.92
N TYR A 19 -39.52 -51.55 19.11
CA TYR A 19 -39.61 -51.30 17.66
C TYR A 19 -39.92 -49.83 17.37
N PHE A 20 -40.82 -49.17 18.10
CA PHE A 20 -41.08 -47.74 17.99
C PHE A 20 -39.95 -46.87 18.57
N PHE A 21 -39.16 -47.37 19.51
CA PHE A 21 -38.00 -46.67 20.06
C PHE A 21 -36.79 -46.78 19.12
N TRP A 22 -36.62 -47.93 18.45
CA TRP A 22 -35.61 -48.18 17.41
C TRP A 22 -35.99 -47.51 16.09
N ASN A 23 -37.26 -47.61 15.65
CA ASN A 23 -37.80 -46.92 14.48
C ASN A 23 -38.10 -45.45 14.73
N LYS A 24 -38.07 -44.93 15.96
CA LYS A 24 -38.19 -43.49 16.19
C LYS A 24 -37.04 -42.73 15.55
N ASN A 25 -35.84 -43.31 15.60
CA ASN A 25 -34.68 -42.74 14.91
C ASN A 25 -34.82 -42.90 13.39
N GLU A 26 -35.36 -44.02 12.87
CA GLU A 26 -35.63 -44.15 11.43
C GLU A 26 -36.72 -43.18 10.92
N ALA A 27 -37.76 -42.93 11.72
CA ALA A 27 -38.81 -41.96 11.40
C ALA A 27 -38.29 -40.52 11.33
N VAL A 28 -37.24 -40.18 12.10
CA VAL A 28 -36.54 -38.89 11.98
C VAL A 28 -35.91 -38.74 10.59
N PHE A 29 -35.42 -39.81 9.97
CA PHE A 29 -34.70 -39.75 8.69
C PHE A 29 -35.57 -40.04 7.45
N ALA A 30 -36.89 -40.23 7.63
CA ALA A 30 -37.82 -40.57 6.55
C ALA A 30 -38.24 -39.37 5.66
N ARG A 31 -37.96 -38.13 6.09
CA ARG A 31 -38.40 -36.89 5.42
C ARG A 31 -37.18 -36.12 4.90
N GLU A 32 -37.11 -35.88 3.58
CA GLU A 32 -36.09 -34.99 3.02
C GLU A 32 -36.50 -33.52 3.24
N THR A 33 -35.82 -32.87 4.18
CA THR A 33 -36.02 -31.44 4.50
C THR A 33 -34.86 -30.62 3.92
N SER A 34 -35.17 -29.46 3.36
CA SER A 34 -34.15 -28.51 2.89
C SER A 34 -33.39 -27.87 4.07
N PHE A 35 -32.07 -27.76 3.95
CA PHE A 35 -31.19 -27.10 4.94
C PHE A 35 -31.67 -25.68 5.26
N TYR A 36 -32.16 -24.95 4.26
CA TYR A 36 -32.56 -23.54 4.38
C TYR A 36 -33.74 -23.33 5.34
N LYS A 37 -34.54 -24.37 5.62
CA LYS A 37 -35.62 -24.28 6.62
C LYS A 37 -35.11 -24.17 8.06
N ALA A 38 -33.89 -24.65 8.33
CA ALA A 38 -33.30 -24.60 9.66
C ALA A 38 -32.31 -23.42 9.84
N VAL A 39 -31.95 -22.72 8.76
CA VAL A 39 -31.06 -21.54 8.84
C VAL A 39 -31.81 -20.39 9.52
N PRO A 40 -31.29 -19.84 10.63
CA PRO A 40 -31.92 -18.70 11.30
C PRO A 40 -32.10 -17.51 10.34
N VAL A 41 -33.30 -16.95 10.27
CA VAL A 41 -33.58 -15.78 9.40
C VAL A 41 -32.80 -14.52 9.80
N SER A 42 -32.25 -14.48 11.01
CA SER A 42 -31.38 -13.40 11.48
C SER A 42 -29.91 -13.57 11.10
N SER A 43 -29.52 -14.70 10.50
CA SER A 43 -28.15 -14.93 10.10
C SER A 43 -27.69 -13.84 9.13
N PRO A 44 -26.61 -13.08 9.44
CA PRO A 44 -26.06 -12.09 8.52
C PRO A 44 -25.51 -12.71 7.24
N PHE A 45 -24.99 -13.94 7.31
CA PHE A 45 -24.52 -14.71 6.17
C PHE A 45 -24.47 -16.20 6.51
N PHE A 46 -24.38 -17.04 5.48
CA PHE A 46 -24.07 -18.46 5.64
C PHE A 46 -23.34 -19.01 4.42
N LEU A 47 -22.63 -20.13 4.61
CA LEU A 47 -21.94 -20.85 3.55
C LEU A 47 -22.64 -22.18 3.30
N GLU A 48 -22.89 -22.52 2.05
CA GLU A 48 -23.23 -23.87 1.61
C GLU A 48 -22.00 -24.51 1.00
N LEU A 49 -21.61 -25.65 1.54
CA LEU A 49 -20.40 -26.38 1.15
C LEU A 49 -20.83 -27.71 0.55
N SER A 50 -20.34 -28.01 -0.65
CA SER A 50 -20.67 -29.25 -1.36
C SER A 50 -20.21 -30.52 -0.63
N SER A 51 -19.16 -30.41 0.20
CA SER A 51 -18.57 -31.52 0.96
C SER A 51 -17.61 -31.02 2.05
N LEU A 52 -17.25 -31.88 3.00
CA LEU A 52 -16.26 -31.57 4.06
C LEU A 52 -14.84 -31.33 3.50
N HIS A 53 -14.53 -31.85 2.31
CA HIS A 53 -13.25 -31.66 1.62
C HIS A 53 -13.16 -30.35 0.82
N THR A 54 -14.20 -29.53 0.84
CA THR A 54 -14.28 -28.33 0.00
C THR A 54 -13.26 -27.26 0.40
N LEU A 55 -12.93 -27.17 1.70
CA LEU A 55 -11.99 -26.18 2.20
C LEU A 55 -10.55 -26.68 2.00
N PRO A 56 -9.71 -26.00 1.20
CA PRO A 56 -8.34 -26.41 0.96
C PRO A 56 -7.46 -26.08 2.16
N VAL A 57 -7.34 -27.03 3.09
CA VAL A 57 -6.65 -26.88 4.40
C VAL A 57 -5.20 -26.38 4.29
N GLU A 58 -4.54 -26.62 3.15
CA GLU A 58 -3.14 -26.23 2.87
C GLU A 58 -3.01 -25.00 1.94
N ASN A 59 -4.05 -24.17 1.81
CA ASN A 59 -4.02 -22.98 0.97
C ASN A 59 -3.41 -21.76 1.70
N GLU A 60 -2.35 -21.19 1.12
CA GLU A 60 -1.62 -20.02 1.67
C GLU A 60 -2.52 -18.79 1.89
N ILE A 61 -3.58 -18.62 1.12
CA ILE A 61 -4.54 -17.52 1.30
C ILE A 61 -5.36 -17.74 2.58
N LEU A 62 -5.79 -18.98 2.85
CA LEU A 62 -6.50 -19.31 4.10
C LEU A 62 -5.59 -19.19 5.32
N GLU A 63 -4.31 -19.56 5.19
CA GLU A 63 -3.30 -19.27 6.21
C GLU A 63 -3.15 -17.76 6.43
N GLY A 64 -3.06 -16.98 5.35
CA GLY A 64 -3.04 -15.51 5.41
C GLY A 64 -4.27 -14.90 6.09
N LEU A 65 -5.48 -15.44 5.83
CA LEU A 65 -6.72 -15.00 6.46
C LEU A 65 -6.83 -15.42 7.93
N SER A 66 -6.13 -16.48 8.35
CA SER A 66 -6.15 -16.93 9.76
C SER A 66 -5.57 -15.91 10.74
N ALA A 67 -4.80 -14.94 10.23
CA ALA A 67 -4.36 -13.74 10.93
C ALA A 67 -5.50 -12.84 11.45
N ILE A 68 -6.68 -12.91 10.83
CA ILE A 68 -7.83 -12.12 11.22
C ILE A 68 -8.54 -12.83 12.38
N GLU A 69 -8.64 -12.13 13.51
CA GLU A 69 -9.37 -12.60 14.69
C GLU A 69 -10.82 -12.95 14.29
N GLY A 70 -11.24 -14.21 14.54
CA GLY A 70 -12.53 -14.73 14.10
C GLY A 70 -12.49 -15.62 12.83
N ILE A 71 -11.39 -15.68 12.09
CA ILE A 71 -11.17 -16.67 11.01
C ILE A 71 -10.25 -17.80 11.46
N HIS A 72 -9.36 -17.55 12.41
CA HIS A 72 -8.45 -18.57 12.97
C HIS A 72 -9.15 -19.86 13.44
N TRP A 73 -10.33 -19.75 14.07
CA TRP A 73 -11.06 -20.95 14.51
C TRP A 73 -11.49 -21.81 13.31
N LEU A 74 -11.92 -21.21 12.19
CA LEU A 74 -12.28 -21.94 10.97
C LEU A 74 -11.11 -22.75 10.44
N THR A 75 -9.91 -22.16 10.34
CA THR A 75 -8.74 -22.86 9.81
C THR A 75 -8.28 -23.98 10.75
N SER A 76 -8.19 -23.69 12.06
CA SER A 76 -7.78 -24.67 13.07
C SER A 76 -8.77 -25.84 13.22
N THR A 77 -10.08 -25.57 13.21
CA THR A 77 -11.12 -26.60 13.26
C THR A 77 -11.16 -27.41 11.96
N SER A 78 -10.99 -26.78 10.79
CA SER A 78 -10.93 -27.49 9.51
C SER A 78 -9.74 -28.46 9.44
N GLN A 79 -8.57 -28.06 9.97
CA GLN A 79 -7.40 -28.93 10.08
C GLN A 79 -7.66 -30.16 10.98
N GLN A 80 -8.30 -29.95 12.13
CA GLN A 80 -8.65 -31.05 13.04
C GLN A 80 -9.69 -31.99 12.44
N ILE A 81 -10.71 -31.45 11.79
CA ILE A 81 -11.73 -32.23 11.09
C ILE A 81 -11.10 -33.04 9.96
N ASP A 82 -10.25 -32.45 9.12
CA ASP A 82 -9.59 -33.16 8.02
C ASP A 82 -8.70 -34.30 8.54
N THR A 83 -7.96 -34.08 9.63
CA THR A 83 -7.15 -35.12 10.28
C THR A 83 -8.01 -36.28 10.79
N LEU A 84 -9.14 -35.98 11.43
CA LEU A 84 -10.07 -37.01 11.94
C LEU A 84 -10.76 -37.78 10.81
N ILE A 85 -11.14 -37.10 9.72
CA ILE A 85 -11.70 -37.74 8.53
C ILE A 85 -10.64 -38.66 7.92
N ARG A 86 -9.40 -38.22 7.71
CA ARG A 86 -8.32 -39.05 7.12
C ARG A 86 -8.05 -40.33 7.94
N ASN A 87 -8.23 -40.27 9.26
CA ASN A 87 -7.93 -41.38 10.17
C ASN A 87 -9.14 -42.28 10.50
N ASN A 88 -10.34 -41.99 10.01
CA ASN A 88 -11.55 -42.76 10.34
C ASN A 88 -12.37 -43.14 9.09
N ARG A 89 -12.34 -44.43 8.71
CA ARG A 89 -13.02 -44.96 7.52
C ARG A 89 -14.54 -44.80 7.56
N ASP A 90 -15.15 -44.89 8.74
CA ASP A 90 -16.59 -44.76 8.88
C ASP A 90 -17.02 -43.32 8.59
N ILE A 91 -16.27 -42.32 9.08
CA ILE A 91 -16.50 -40.90 8.80
C ILE A 91 -16.28 -40.59 7.31
N GLN A 92 -15.25 -41.17 6.69
CA GLN A 92 -14.99 -41.03 5.24
C GLN A 92 -16.16 -41.55 4.41
N ASN A 93 -16.70 -42.72 4.74
CA ASN A 93 -17.74 -43.35 3.93
C ASN A 93 -19.13 -42.74 4.15
N SER A 94 -19.38 -42.12 5.31
CA SER A 94 -20.70 -41.62 5.70
C SER A 94 -20.89 -40.10 5.56
N LEU A 95 -19.93 -39.29 6.04
CA LEU A 95 -20.09 -37.83 6.19
C LEU A 95 -19.31 -37.01 5.15
N SER A 96 -18.18 -37.52 4.65
CA SER A 96 -17.21 -36.71 3.88
C SER A 96 -17.76 -36.08 2.60
N LYS A 97 -18.69 -36.75 1.90
CA LYS A 97 -19.26 -36.33 0.61
C LYS A 97 -20.59 -35.60 0.74
N ARG A 98 -21.03 -35.30 1.97
CA ARG A 98 -22.34 -34.68 2.20
C ARG A 98 -22.24 -33.15 2.13
N PRO A 99 -23.19 -32.50 1.44
CA PRO A 99 -23.28 -31.05 1.55
C PRO A 99 -23.73 -30.66 2.95
N PHE A 100 -23.28 -29.50 3.39
CA PHE A 100 -23.69 -28.92 4.66
C PHE A 100 -23.68 -27.40 4.58
N VAL A 101 -24.53 -26.79 5.40
CA VAL A 101 -24.59 -25.35 5.57
C VAL A 101 -23.92 -24.98 6.88
N VAL A 102 -23.12 -23.91 6.86
CA VAL A 102 -22.59 -23.24 8.06
C VAL A 102 -23.23 -21.86 8.13
N ALA A 103 -24.28 -21.76 8.94
CA ALA A 103 -24.96 -20.50 9.19
C ALA A 103 -24.34 -19.78 10.38
N PHE A 104 -24.04 -18.49 10.22
CA PHE A 104 -23.49 -17.69 11.31
C PHE A 104 -24.59 -16.84 11.92
N ASP A 105 -24.62 -16.75 13.25
CA ASP A 105 -25.59 -15.93 13.96
C ASP A 105 -25.01 -15.46 15.30
N PHE A 106 -25.59 -14.38 15.83
CA PHE A 106 -25.09 -13.76 17.05
C PHE A 106 -25.73 -14.39 18.30
N VAL A 107 -24.88 -14.67 19.30
CA VAL A 107 -25.25 -15.13 20.63
C VAL A 107 -24.78 -14.11 21.67
N GLY A 108 -25.72 -13.61 22.48
CA GLY A 108 -25.46 -12.50 23.40
C GLY A 108 -25.09 -11.22 22.66
N GLU A 109 -24.31 -10.34 23.30
CA GLU A 109 -23.97 -9.05 22.71
C GLU A 109 -22.99 -9.17 21.53
N ASN A 110 -21.94 -9.99 21.65
CA ASN A 110 -20.79 -9.89 20.74
C ASN A 110 -20.27 -11.19 20.10
N LYS A 111 -20.87 -12.37 20.35
CA LYS A 111 -20.30 -13.63 19.86
C LYS A 111 -20.99 -14.11 18.59
N LEU A 112 -20.32 -14.02 17.44
CA LEU A 112 -20.75 -14.71 16.22
C LEU A 112 -20.39 -16.19 16.35
N GLN A 113 -21.39 -17.07 16.21
CA GLN A 113 -21.22 -18.50 16.41
C GLN A 113 -21.86 -19.29 15.25
N PRO A 114 -21.28 -20.44 14.87
CA PRO A 114 -21.79 -21.24 13.76
C PRO A 114 -22.92 -22.17 14.20
N LEU A 115 -23.92 -22.31 13.33
CA LEU A 115 -24.86 -23.42 13.29
C LEU A 115 -24.57 -24.22 12.02
N ILE A 116 -24.08 -25.44 12.19
CA ILE A 116 -23.85 -26.39 11.11
C ILE A 116 -25.14 -27.19 10.91
N ILE A 117 -25.58 -27.28 9.65
CA ILE A 117 -26.80 -27.96 9.24
C ILE A 117 -26.42 -28.94 8.15
N SER A 118 -26.70 -30.22 8.37
CA SER A 118 -26.48 -31.25 7.34
C SER A 118 -27.66 -32.20 7.25
N GLN A 119 -27.81 -32.87 6.11
CA GLN A 119 -28.82 -33.88 5.89
C GLN A 119 -28.28 -35.20 6.40
N MET A 120 -29.13 -35.93 7.12
CA MET A 120 -28.83 -37.28 7.56
C MET A 120 -29.91 -38.23 7.08
N LYS A 121 -29.50 -39.38 6.59
CA LYS A 121 -30.37 -40.41 6.03
C LYS A 121 -30.49 -41.65 6.91
N SER A 122 -29.66 -41.78 7.94
CA SER A 122 -29.69 -42.96 8.80
C SER A 122 -29.15 -42.71 10.21
N SER A 123 -29.48 -43.62 11.12
CA SER A 123 -28.91 -43.64 12.47
C SER A 123 -27.41 -43.98 12.46
N HIS A 124 -26.91 -44.67 11.43
CA HIS A 124 -25.49 -44.95 11.28
C HIS A 124 -24.69 -43.66 11.04
N GLU A 125 -25.19 -42.76 10.19
CA GLU A 125 -24.57 -41.45 9.96
C GLU A 125 -24.55 -40.59 11.23
N LEU A 126 -25.62 -40.65 12.05
CA LEU A 126 -25.66 -39.97 13.34
C LEU A 126 -24.59 -40.51 14.30
N ASN A 127 -24.40 -41.84 14.36
CA ASN A 127 -23.35 -42.45 15.18
C ASN A 127 -21.94 -42.04 14.69
N SER A 128 -21.71 -41.97 13.38
CA SER A 128 -20.44 -41.48 12.81
C SER A 128 -20.17 -40.02 13.20
N LEU A 129 -21.22 -39.18 13.27
CA LEU A 129 -21.09 -37.82 13.78
C LEU A 129 -20.73 -37.79 15.27
N GLU A 130 -21.36 -38.64 16.09
CA GLU A 130 -21.04 -38.72 17.52
C GLU A 130 -19.57 -39.13 17.75
N VAL A 131 -19.04 -40.04 16.92
CA VAL A 131 -17.61 -40.40 16.91
C VAL A 131 -16.73 -39.20 16.52
N LEU A 132 -17.12 -38.44 15.49
CA LEU A 132 -16.41 -37.22 15.08
C LEU A 132 -16.37 -36.19 16.23
N ILE A 133 -17.51 -35.90 16.86
CA ILE A 133 -17.62 -34.95 17.98
C ILE A 133 -16.80 -35.43 19.19
N SER A 134 -16.86 -36.72 19.49
CA SER A 134 -16.08 -37.32 20.58
C SER A 134 -14.57 -37.17 20.35
N GLY A 135 -14.11 -37.35 19.11
CA GLY A 135 -12.73 -37.12 18.71
C GLY A 135 -12.30 -35.66 18.82
N LEU A 136 -13.12 -34.72 18.32
CA LEU A 136 -12.84 -33.28 18.39
C LEU A 136 -12.70 -32.80 19.85
N LEU A 137 -13.65 -33.18 20.70
CA LEU A 137 -13.67 -32.76 22.10
C LEU A 137 -12.81 -33.63 23.02
N HIS A 138 -12.18 -34.70 22.52
CA HIS A 138 -11.44 -35.67 23.33
C HIS A 138 -12.26 -36.16 24.54
N THR A 139 -13.56 -36.38 24.33
CA THR A 139 -14.53 -36.69 25.39
C THR A 139 -15.34 -37.91 24.95
N PRO A 140 -15.41 -39.01 25.73
CA PRO A 140 -16.08 -40.23 25.30
C PRO A 140 -17.60 -40.02 25.13
N ALA A 141 -18.21 -40.70 24.16
CA ALA A 141 -19.65 -40.62 23.86
C ALA A 141 -20.55 -40.93 25.09
N SER A 142 -20.04 -41.71 26.05
CA SER A 142 -20.74 -42.03 27.30
C SER A 142 -20.99 -40.82 28.22
N SER A 143 -20.29 -39.71 28.02
CA SER A 143 -20.44 -38.47 28.80
C SER A 143 -21.52 -37.54 28.25
N PHE A 144 -22.16 -37.91 27.14
CA PHE A 144 -23.11 -37.04 26.46
C PHE A 144 -24.37 -36.88 27.30
N THR A 145 -24.77 -35.64 27.54
CA THR A 145 -26.02 -35.32 28.24
C THR A 145 -27.09 -34.97 27.24
N SER A 146 -28.37 -35.02 27.64
CA SER A 146 -29.46 -34.68 26.73
C SER A 146 -30.57 -33.93 27.44
N LYS A 147 -31.15 -32.95 26.75
CA LYS A 147 -32.34 -32.22 27.17
C LYS A 147 -33.42 -32.28 26.09
N LYS A 148 -34.67 -32.04 26.45
CA LYS A 148 -35.77 -31.87 25.49
C LYS A 148 -36.02 -30.40 25.23
N TYR A 149 -36.27 -30.05 23.98
CA TYR A 149 -36.65 -28.72 23.55
C TYR A 149 -37.67 -28.81 22.40
N ASN A 150 -38.84 -28.18 22.54
CA ASN A 150 -39.96 -28.28 21.59
C ASN A 150 -40.27 -29.72 21.13
N GLY A 151 -40.19 -30.69 22.05
CA GLY A 151 -40.44 -32.10 21.74
C GLY A 151 -39.26 -32.87 21.12
N HIS A 152 -38.17 -32.19 20.75
CA HIS A 152 -36.97 -32.80 20.16
C HIS A 152 -35.85 -32.97 21.20
N LYS A 153 -35.02 -34.00 21.01
CA LYS A 153 -33.84 -34.26 21.86
C LYS A 153 -32.67 -33.40 21.38
N ILE A 154 -32.08 -32.64 22.29
CA ILE A 154 -30.80 -31.96 22.09
C ILE A 154 -29.76 -32.67 22.94
N THR A 155 -28.71 -33.18 22.31
CA THR A 155 -27.55 -33.78 22.96
C THR A 155 -26.48 -32.72 23.18
N GLN A 156 -25.84 -32.72 24.35
CA GLN A 156 -24.77 -31.79 24.69
C GLN A 156 -23.54 -32.54 25.18
N VAL A 157 -22.38 -32.10 24.69
CA VAL A 157 -21.07 -32.64 25.01
C VAL A 157 -20.20 -31.50 25.46
N ALA A 158 -19.55 -31.63 26.62
CA ALA A 158 -18.62 -30.64 27.13
C ALA A 158 -17.37 -31.34 27.66
N ASN A 159 -16.20 -30.76 27.43
CA ASN A 159 -14.97 -31.24 28.02
C ASN A 159 -14.73 -30.53 29.37
N SER A 160 -14.63 -31.27 30.47
CA SER A 160 -14.39 -30.68 31.80
C SER A 160 -12.98 -30.12 31.98
N ARG A 161 -12.03 -30.46 31.09
CA ARG A 161 -10.62 -30.06 31.12
C ARG A 161 -10.23 -29.05 30.03
N ARG A 162 -11.09 -28.80 29.05
CA ARG A 162 -10.87 -27.79 27.99
C ARG A 162 -12.12 -26.93 27.82
N PRO A 163 -11.98 -25.59 27.68
CA PRO A 163 -13.12 -24.74 27.38
C PRO A 163 -13.73 -25.13 26.02
N GLY A 164 -15.00 -25.50 26.01
CA GLY A 164 -15.75 -25.83 24.80
C GLY A 164 -16.86 -26.85 25.05
N SER A 165 -18.05 -26.57 24.50
CA SER A 165 -19.14 -27.52 24.40
C SER A 165 -19.62 -27.60 22.96
N ILE A 166 -20.23 -28.73 22.59
CA ILE A 166 -20.94 -28.91 21.33
C ILE A 166 -22.33 -29.43 21.66
N SER A 167 -23.35 -28.78 21.13
CA SER A 167 -24.74 -29.22 21.19
C SER A 167 -25.18 -29.67 19.80
N PHE A 168 -25.94 -30.75 19.71
CA PHE A 168 -26.52 -31.19 18.45
C PHE A 168 -27.91 -31.81 18.61
N ALA A 169 -28.70 -31.78 17.54
CA ALA A 169 -30.02 -32.39 17.48
C ALA A 169 -30.27 -32.97 16.08
N ALA A 170 -30.84 -34.18 16.02
CA ALA A 170 -31.32 -34.80 14.78
C ALA A 170 -32.84 -34.75 14.73
N LEU A 171 -33.40 -34.14 13.68
CA LEU A 171 -34.84 -33.98 13.47
C LEU A 171 -35.16 -33.72 11.99
N ASP A 172 -36.27 -34.25 11.49
CA ASP A 172 -36.78 -34.06 10.12
C ASP A 172 -35.74 -34.27 9.01
N GLY A 173 -34.90 -35.30 9.12
CA GLY A 173 -33.85 -35.63 8.15
C GLY A 173 -32.63 -34.69 8.19
N LEU A 174 -32.57 -33.80 9.18
CA LEU A 174 -31.47 -32.87 9.39
C LEU A 174 -30.74 -33.18 10.70
N VAL A 175 -29.48 -32.79 10.74
CA VAL A 175 -28.71 -32.61 11.97
C VAL A 175 -28.30 -31.16 12.11
N LEU A 176 -28.51 -30.62 13.29
CA LEU A 176 -28.14 -29.26 13.69
C LEU A 176 -27.03 -29.36 14.73
N ILE A 177 -25.92 -28.65 14.53
CA ILE A 177 -24.74 -28.74 15.41
C ILE A 177 -24.23 -27.32 15.67
N SER A 178 -23.97 -26.98 16.93
CA SER A 178 -23.42 -25.68 17.30
C SER A 178 -22.67 -25.76 18.64
N PRO A 179 -21.62 -24.96 18.86
CA PRO A 179 -21.05 -24.79 20.18
C PRO A 179 -22.03 -24.17 21.18
N GLU A 180 -22.96 -23.37 20.67
CA GLU A 180 -23.99 -22.69 21.45
C GLU A 180 -25.35 -23.37 21.28
N VAL A 181 -25.88 -23.93 22.37
CA VAL A 181 -27.17 -24.66 22.36
C VAL A 181 -28.34 -23.81 21.87
N ILE A 182 -28.31 -22.50 22.13
CA ILE A 182 -29.36 -21.58 21.74
C ILE A 182 -29.49 -21.48 20.21
N LEU A 183 -28.41 -21.72 19.44
CA LEU A 183 -28.47 -21.75 17.98
C LEU A 183 -29.13 -23.05 17.47
N VAL A 184 -28.87 -24.18 18.14
CA VAL A 184 -29.59 -25.45 17.86
C VAL A 184 -31.08 -25.26 18.11
N GLU A 185 -31.45 -24.70 19.27
CA GLU A 185 -32.85 -24.38 19.59
C GLU A 185 -33.48 -23.43 18.57
N LYS A 186 -32.71 -22.44 18.09
CA LYS A 186 -33.18 -21.51 17.06
C LYS A 186 -33.45 -22.21 15.74
N GLY A 187 -32.55 -23.10 15.29
CA GLY A 187 -32.78 -23.92 14.10
C GLY A 187 -34.00 -24.83 14.23
N ILE A 188 -34.21 -25.44 15.40
CA ILE A 188 -35.41 -26.25 15.69
C ILE A 188 -36.69 -25.40 15.58
N ARG A 189 -36.70 -24.19 16.18
CA ARG A 189 -37.84 -23.27 16.05
C ARG A 189 -38.09 -22.87 14.60
N GLN A 190 -37.01 -22.68 13.84
CA GLN A 190 -37.08 -22.20 12.46
C GLN A 190 -37.78 -23.20 11.51
N LEU A 191 -37.69 -24.50 11.80
CA LEU A 191 -38.36 -25.56 11.03
C LEU A 191 -39.89 -25.52 11.08
N SER A 192 -40.45 -25.01 12.18
CA SER A 192 -41.91 -24.92 12.39
C SER A 192 -42.47 -23.49 12.32
N ALA A 193 -41.61 -22.51 12.03
CA ALA A 193 -41.96 -21.09 11.88
C ALA A 193 -41.62 -20.57 10.46
N GLY A 194 -41.88 -19.28 10.22
CA GLY A 194 -41.51 -18.62 8.96
C GLY A 194 -40.00 -18.57 8.77
N ASN A 195 -39.49 -19.13 7.68
CA ASN A 195 -38.09 -19.46 7.40
C ASN A 195 -37.58 -18.82 6.10
N LEU A 196 -36.33 -19.11 5.69
CA LEU A 196 -35.73 -18.50 4.50
C LEU A 196 -36.51 -18.80 3.20
N LEU A 197 -37.19 -19.94 3.10
CA LEU A 197 -37.98 -20.27 1.91
C LEU A 197 -39.25 -19.42 1.78
N ASP A 198 -39.64 -18.69 2.83
CA ASP A 198 -40.72 -17.71 2.79
C ASP A 198 -40.23 -16.32 2.33
N ASN A 199 -38.90 -16.12 2.21
CA ASN A 199 -38.30 -14.88 1.73
C ASN A 199 -38.12 -14.91 0.21
N HIS A 200 -38.84 -14.03 -0.48
CA HIS A 200 -38.82 -13.96 -1.95
C HIS A 200 -37.42 -13.68 -2.54
N ASP A 201 -36.67 -12.75 -1.95
CA ASP A 201 -35.34 -12.36 -2.42
C ASP A 201 -34.33 -13.50 -2.25
N PHE A 202 -34.40 -14.20 -1.10
CA PHE A 202 -33.63 -15.42 -0.86
C PHE A 202 -33.94 -16.51 -1.89
N VAL A 203 -35.23 -16.83 -2.09
CA VAL A 203 -35.66 -17.87 -3.04
C VAL A 203 -35.21 -17.53 -4.46
N LYS A 204 -35.15 -16.24 -4.82
CA LYS A 204 -34.69 -15.78 -6.14
C LYS A 204 -33.19 -15.99 -6.33
N VAL A 205 -32.34 -15.65 -5.35
CA VAL A 205 -30.88 -15.94 -5.44
C VAL A 205 -30.57 -17.42 -5.29
N ASN A 206 -31.32 -18.17 -4.48
CA ASN A 206 -31.07 -19.60 -4.31
C ASN A 206 -31.31 -20.41 -5.59
N LYS A 207 -32.02 -19.86 -6.57
CA LYS A 207 -32.22 -20.50 -7.88
C LYS A 207 -31.01 -20.36 -8.81
N SER A 208 -30.03 -19.50 -8.52
CA SER A 208 -28.82 -19.34 -9.35
C SER A 208 -27.72 -20.36 -9.04
N VAL A 209 -27.80 -21.02 -7.89
CA VAL A 209 -26.80 -21.99 -7.44
C VAL A 209 -26.72 -23.15 -8.43
N THR A 210 -25.51 -23.46 -8.88
CA THR A 210 -25.28 -24.53 -9.85
C THR A 210 -24.75 -25.79 -9.18
N SER A 211 -24.85 -26.94 -9.86
CA SER A 211 -24.25 -28.19 -9.37
C SER A 211 -22.71 -28.19 -9.36
N GLN A 212 -22.06 -27.18 -9.98
CA GLN A 212 -20.60 -27.04 -10.00
C GLN A 212 -20.10 -26.19 -8.82
N THR A 213 -20.99 -25.49 -8.13
CA THR A 213 -20.68 -24.66 -6.98
C THR A 213 -20.14 -25.52 -5.84
N LYS A 214 -18.90 -25.26 -5.44
CA LYS A 214 -18.30 -25.92 -4.28
C LYS A 214 -18.61 -25.19 -2.98
N ILE A 215 -18.50 -23.86 -3.01
CA ILE A 215 -18.77 -22.95 -1.89
C ILE A 215 -19.76 -21.90 -2.40
N ALA A 216 -21.00 -21.94 -1.92
CA ALA A 216 -21.97 -20.86 -2.15
C ALA A 216 -22.02 -19.98 -0.89
N TRP A 217 -21.79 -18.68 -1.05
CA TRP A 217 -21.83 -17.71 0.04
C TRP A 217 -23.08 -16.85 -0.07
N TYR A 218 -23.98 -17.01 0.91
CA TYR A 218 -25.21 -16.24 0.99
C TYR A 218 -25.06 -15.08 1.95
N ILE A 219 -25.46 -13.89 1.53
CA ILE A 219 -25.37 -12.64 2.31
C ILE A 219 -26.76 -12.05 2.48
N ASN A 220 -27.17 -11.82 3.73
CA ASN A 220 -28.38 -11.11 4.09
C ASN A 220 -28.04 -9.63 4.31
N HIS A 221 -28.25 -8.78 3.31
CA HIS A 221 -27.81 -7.38 3.35
C HIS A 221 -28.49 -6.56 4.46
N SER A 222 -29.69 -6.94 4.87
CA SER A 222 -30.38 -6.30 6.00
C SER A 222 -29.74 -6.58 7.37
N ARG A 223 -28.93 -7.65 7.47
CA ARG A 223 -28.29 -8.11 8.71
C ARG A 223 -26.77 -8.04 8.66
N PHE A 224 -26.17 -8.10 7.48
CA PHE A 224 -24.72 -8.09 7.29
C PHE A 224 -24.01 -6.89 7.93
N PRO A 225 -24.55 -5.65 7.89
CA PRO A 225 -23.95 -4.51 8.61
C PRO A 225 -23.74 -4.72 10.11
N GLU A 226 -24.56 -5.55 10.77
CA GLU A 226 -24.40 -5.88 12.20
C GLU A 226 -23.06 -6.58 12.47
N LEU A 227 -22.52 -7.32 11.50
CA LEU A 227 -21.18 -7.91 11.56
C LEU A 227 -20.09 -6.86 11.41
N SER A 228 -20.16 -6.07 10.34
CA SER A 228 -19.14 -5.09 9.99
C SER A 228 -18.99 -4.01 11.07
N THR A 229 -20.08 -3.60 11.74
CA THR A 229 -20.01 -2.61 12.84
C THR A 229 -19.14 -3.06 14.01
N ARG A 230 -18.96 -4.37 14.22
CA ARG A 230 -18.14 -4.92 15.31
C ARG A 230 -16.64 -4.87 15.00
N LEU A 231 -16.29 -4.86 13.70
CA LEU A 231 -14.92 -4.67 13.23
C LEU A 231 -14.49 -3.21 13.31
N LEU A 232 -15.45 -2.29 13.28
CA LEU A 232 -15.21 -0.85 13.24
C LEU A 232 -15.22 -0.21 14.63
N ASN A 233 -14.44 0.85 14.81
CA ASN A 233 -14.52 1.63 16.05
C ASN A 233 -15.85 2.41 16.13
N GLY A 234 -16.37 2.51 17.34
CA GLY A 234 -17.56 3.31 17.66
C GLY A 234 -17.26 4.79 17.91
N LYS A 235 -16.06 5.28 17.55
CA LYS A 235 -15.69 6.68 17.83
C LYS A 235 -16.65 7.60 17.09
N ARG A 236 -17.23 8.53 17.84
CA ARG A 236 -18.07 9.61 17.33
C ARG A 236 -17.23 10.86 17.21
N THR A 237 -17.16 11.41 16.01
CA THR A 237 -16.42 12.64 15.75
C THR A 237 -17.40 13.72 15.32
N THR A 238 -17.37 14.86 16.00
CA THR A 238 -18.15 16.03 15.59
C THR A 238 -17.37 16.77 14.51
N VAL A 239 -18.03 16.97 13.37
CA VAL A 239 -17.49 17.70 12.22
C VAL A 239 -18.44 18.84 11.88
N SER A 240 -17.89 19.96 11.41
CA SER A 240 -18.67 21.08 10.89
C SER A 240 -18.74 20.95 9.38
N ASN A 241 -19.94 21.07 8.80
CA ASN A 241 -20.10 21.14 7.34
C ASN A 241 -19.82 22.56 6.83
N GLU A 242 -19.82 22.71 5.52
CA GLU A 242 -19.65 23.99 4.81
C GLU A 242 -20.79 25.00 5.06
N PHE A 243 -21.87 24.60 5.73
CA PHE A 243 -22.96 25.47 6.15
C PHE A 243 -22.83 25.94 7.62
N GLY A 244 -21.74 25.56 8.31
CA GLY A 244 -21.49 25.88 9.71
C GLY A 244 -22.23 24.98 10.71
N GLU A 245 -22.90 23.93 10.23
CA GLU A 245 -23.67 23.02 11.07
C GLU A 245 -22.77 21.91 11.59
N SER A 246 -22.91 21.59 12.87
CA SER A 246 -22.18 20.48 13.50
C SER A 246 -22.99 19.19 13.42
N TYR A 247 -22.37 18.12 12.92
CA TYR A 247 -22.96 16.79 12.88
C TYR A 247 -21.94 15.72 13.31
N THR A 248 -22.46 14.58 13.77
CA THR A 248 -21.62 13.48 14.26
C THR A 248 -21.45 12.42 13.19
N VAL A 249 -20.20 12.14 12.84
CA VAL A 249 -19.81 11.00 12.00
C VAL A 249 -19.32 9.84 12.85
N SER A 250 -19.64 8.63 12.44
CA SER A 250 -19.19 7.39 13.07
C SER A 250 -19.08 6.29 12.01
N PRO A 251 -17.94 5.55 11.94
CA PRO A 251 -17.80 4.43 11.00
C PRO A 251 -18.91 3.39 11.16
N GLN A 252 -19.33 3.09 12.39
CA GLN A 252 -20.42 2.16 12.67
C GLN A 252 -21.76 2.64 12.12
N ARG A 253 -22.05 3.94 12.20
CA ARG A 253 -23.31 4.48 11.66
C ARG A 253 -23.33 4.35 10.14
N ALA A 254 -22.26 4.79 9.47
CA ALA A 254 -22.14 4.71 8.02
C ALA A 254 -22.38 3.29 7.47
N VAL A 255 -21.87 2.27 8.17
CA VAL A 255 -22.10 0.88 7.75
C VAL A 255 -23.52 0.40 8.07
N ARG A 256 -24.13 0.81 9.18
CA ARG A 256 -25.54 0.46 9.47
C ARG A 256 -26.49 0.96 8.40
N ASP A 257 -26.21 2.13 7.84
CA ASP A 257 -27.03 2.73 6.78
C ASP A 257 -26.97 1.91 5.46
N MET A 258 -25.98 1.01 5.32
CA MET A 258 -25.89 0.05 4.21
C MET A 258 -26.87 -1.14 4.34
N ALA A 259 -27.67 -1.25 5.40
CA ALA A 259 -28.66 -2.32 5.56
C ALA A 259 -29.71 -2.36 4.43
N ASN A 260 -29.93 -1.21 3.78
CA ASN A 260 -30.82 -1.08 2.64
C ASN A 260 -30.06 -1.14 1.30
N PHE A 261 -28.87 -1.72 1.25
CA PHE A 261 -28.11 -1.81 0.00
C PHE A 261 -28.81 -2.74 -1.02
N ALA A 262 -29.18 -3.93 -0.58
CA ALA A 262 -29.82 -4.99 -1.37
C ALA A 262 -30.65 -5.92 -0.46
N GLY A 263 -31.28 -6.95 -1.02
CA GLY A 263 -32.01 -7.97 -0.27
C GLY A 263 -31.10 -9.13 0.14
N TRP A 264 -30.89 -10.06 -0.79
CA TRP A 264 -29.97 -11.18 -0.64
C TRP A 264 -28.96 -11.24 -1.79
N SER A 265 -27.77 -11.75 -1.49
CA SER A 265 -26.81 -12.24 -2.48
C SER A 265 -26.54 -13.72 -2.31
N GLU A 266 -26.26 -14.39 -3.42
CA GLU A 266 -25.64 -15.70 -3.50
C GLU A 266 -24.38 -15.56 -4.36
N LEU A 267 -23.23 -15.98 -3.83
CA LEU A 267 -21.93 -15.85 -4.48
C LEU A 267 -21.18 -17.19 -4.48
N ASP A 268 -20.89 -17.70 -5.66
CA ASP A 268 -19.98 -18.82 -5.91
C ASP A 268 -18.54 -18.40 -5.58
N VAL A 269 -17.99 -18.94 -4.49
CA VAL A 269 -16.61 -18.67 -4.06
C VAL A 269 -15.67 -19.73 -4.64
N SER A 270 -14.63 -19.24 -5.32
CA SER A 270 -13.51 -20.06 -5.80
C SER A 270 -12.20 -19.54 -5.25
N LEU A 271 -11.32 -20.47 -4.86
CA LEU A 271 -9.98 -20.17 -4.35
C LEU A 271 -8.97 -20.78 -5.32
N ASP A 272 -8.04 -19.96 -5.79
CA ASP A 272 -6.84 -20.40 -6.48
C ASP A 272 -5.58 -20.07 -5.65
N LYS A 273 -4.38 -20.12 -6.25
CA LYS A 273 -3.11 -19.83 -5.54
C LYS A 273 -2.83 -18.34 -5.33
N LYS A 274 -3.50 -17.46 -6.09
CA LYS A 274 -3.21 -16.02 -6.18
C LYS A 274 -4.46 -15.14 -5.99
N SER A 275 -5.65 -15.73 -5.91
CA SER A 275 -6.87 -14.99 -5.73
C SER A 275 -8.00 -15.81 -5.10
N ILE A 276 -8.89 -15.10 -4.42
CA ILE A 276 -10.24 -15.55 -4.07
C ILE A 276 -11.20 -14.79 -4.97
N LYS A 277 -12.05 -15.49 -5.70
CA LYS A 277 -13.09 -14.91 -6.55
C LYS A 277 -14.46 -15.28 -6.00
N ALA A 278 -15.38 -14.33 -6.00
CA ALA A 278 -16.77 -14.53 -5.59
C ALA A 278 -17.68 -13.93 -6.66
N ASN A 279 -18.39 -14.79 -7.39
CA ASN A 279 -19.27 -14.40 -8.49
C ASN A 279 -20.68 -14.86 -8.23
N GLY A 280 -21.70 -14.09 -8.56
CA GLY A 280 -23.07 -14.56 -8.39
C GLY A 280 -24.12 -13.46 -8.45
N ILE A 281 -25.30 -13.70 -7.89
CA ILE A 281 -26.47 -12.85 -8.09
C ILE A 281 -26.86 -12.14 -6.80
N THR A 282 -27.14 -10.85 -6.92
CA THR A 282 -27.77 -10.01 -5.90
C THR A 282 -29.18 -9.65 -6.36
N THR A 283 -30.11 -9.67 -5.41
CA THR A 283 -31.48 -9.17 -5.61
C THR A 283 -31.67 -7.84 -4.90
N ALA A 284 -32.35 -6.91 -5.58
CA ALA A 284 -32.78 -5.65 -4.99
C ALA A 284 -34.19 -5.33 -5.48
N SER A 285 -35.07 -4.94 -4.57
CA SER A 285 -36.47 -4.65 -4.86
C SER A 285 -36.82 -3.22 -4.47
N ASP A 286 -37.53 -2.52 -5.36
CA ASP A 286 -38.00 -1.16 -5.11
C ASP A 286 -38.97 -1.11 -3.92
N SER A 287 -39.76 -2.17 -3.71
CA SER A 287 -40.71 -2.28 -2.59
C SER A 287 -40.05 -2.27 -1.22
N LEU A 288 -38.81 -2.75 -1.12
CA LEU A 288 -38.02 -2.73 0.12
C LEU A 288 -37.07 -1.53 0.21
N ASN A 289 -37.12 -0.63 -0.77
CA ASN A 289 -36.25 0.54 -0.88
C ASN A 289 -34.75 0.22 -0.88
N ASN A 290 -34.36 -0.83 -1.60
CA ASN A 290 -32.95 -1.23 -1.73
C ASN A 290 -32.19 -0.30 -2.68
N PHE A 291 -31.07 0.29 -2.24
CA PHE A 291 -30.28 1.26 -3.03
C PHE A 291 -29.89 0.73 -4.41
N LEU A 292 -29.51 -0.54 -4.51
CA LEU A 292 -29.05 -1.12 -5.78
C LEU A 292 -30.12 -1.07 -6.88
N SER A 293 -31.41 -0.96 -6.52
CA SER A 293 -32.51 -0.83 -7.49
C SER A 293 -32.49 0.52 -8.25
N VAL A 294 -31.70 1.50 -7.81
CA VAL A 294 -31.43 2.73 -8.57
C VAL A 294 -30.86 2.41 -9.96
N PHE A 295 -30.08 1.32 -10.07
CA PHE A 295 -29.48 0.88 -11.32
C PHE A 295 -30.40 -0.02 -12.16
N ALA A 296 -31.61 -0.35 -11.72
CA ALA A 296 -32.42 -1.33 -12.46
C ALA A 296 -32.83 -0.82 -13.85
N GLY A 297 -32.60 -1.68 -14.85
CA GLY A 297 -32.74 -1.37 -16.27
C GLY A 297 -31.77 -0.31 -16.80
N GLN A 298 -30.59 -0.19 -16.18
CA GLN A 298 -29.40 0.44 -16.77
C GLN A 298 -28.54 -0.65 -17.42
N GLU A 299 -28.01 -0.39 -18.61
CA GLU A 299 -26.98 -1.24 -19.21
C GLU A 299 -25.60 -0.91 -18.60
N PRO A 300 -24.69 -1.89 -18.47
CA PRO A 300 -23.34 -1.64 -17.97
C PRO A 300 -22.53 -0.76 -18.94
N VAL A 301 -21.65 0.10 -18.44
CA VAL A 301 -20.83 1.01 -19.24
C VAL A 301 -19.35 0.73 -19.01
N ALA A 302 -18.50 0.99 -20.01
CA ALA A 302 -17.06 0.81 -19.87
C ALA A 302 -16.47 1.74 -18.78
N GLY A 303 -15.58 1.20 -17.94
CA GLY A 303 -14.92 1.94 -16.87
C GLY A 303 -13.84 2.91 -17.38
N GLU A 304 -13.89 4.18 -16.96
CA GLU A 304 -12.85 5.19 -17.27
C GLU A 304 -11.82 5.37 -16.15
N ALA A 305 -12.03 4.75 -14.98
CA ALA A 305 -11.16 4.89 -13.80
C ALA A 305 -9.66 4.69 -14.12
N LYS A 306 -9.34 3.68 -14.93
CA LYS A 306 -7.98 3.40 -15.38
C LYS A 306 -7.31 4.56 -16.12
N ARG A 307 -8.07 5.42 -16.80
CA ARG A 307 -7.55 6.55 -17.58
C ARG A 307 -7.49 7.86 -16.81
N VAL A 308 -8.39 8.04 -15.84
CA VAL A 308 -8.61 9.35 -15.18
C VAL A 308 -8.19 9.40 -13.72
N LEU A 309 -7.84 8.25 -13.12
CA LEU A 309 -7.28 8.21 -11.78
C LEU A 309 -5.75 8.16 -11.84
N PRO A 310 -5.02 8.83 -10.94
CA PRO A 310 -3.57 8.74 -10.87
C PRO A 310 -3.05 7.34 -10.53
N GLU A 311 -1.79 7.04 -10.90
CA GLU A 311 -1.15 5.75 -10.60
C GLU A 311 -1.10 5.42 -9.11
N ASN A 312 -1.17 6.43 -8.24
CA ASN A 312 -1.05 6.29 -6.80
C ASN A 312 -2.37 5.98 -6.08
N THR A 313 -3.53 5.91 -6.77
CA THR A 313 -4.84 5.62 -6.17
C THR A 313 -4.85 4.43 -5.22
N ALA A 314 -5.37 4.64 -4.01
CA ALA A 314 -5.50 3.65 -2.95
C ALA A 314 -6.88 2.98 -2.96
N TRP A 315 -7.94 3.76 -3.24
CA TRP A 315 -9.32 3.27 -3.27
C TRP A 315 -10.14 4.08 -4.28
N TYR A 316 -11.10 3.45 -4.96
CA TYR A 316 -12.16 4.16 -5.68
C TYR A 316 -13.48 3.40 -5.69
N ILE A 317 -14.55 4.14 -5.93
CA ILE A 317 -15.86 3.65 -6.35
C ILE A 317 -16.32 4.41 -7.60
N SER A 318 -16.95 3.72 -8.55
CA SER A 318 -17.59 4.32 -9.72
C SER A 318 -19.05 3.89 -9.84
N PHE A 319 -19.90 4.84 -10.24
CA PHE A 319 -21.26 4.61 -10.68
C PHE A 319 -21.36 4.91 -12.17
N SER A 320 -21.92 3.97 -12.92
CA SER A 320 -22.06 4.03 -14.37
C SER A 320 -23.47 3.64 -14.80
N PHE A 321 -24.05 4.42 -15.70
CA PHE A 321 -25.46 4.31 -16.07
C PHE A 321 -25.68 4.66 -17.55
N SER A 322 -26.42 3.84 -18.30
CA SER A 322 -26.67 4.06 -19.73
C SER A 322 -27.76 5.08 -20.03
N ASP A 323 -28.77 5.19 -19.16
CA ASP A 323 -29.88 6.13 -19.23
C ASP A 323 -29.85 7.04 -18.00
N ARG A 324 -29.24 8.21 -18.21
CA ARG A 324 -29.08 9.27 -17.22
C ARG A 324 -30.40 9.70 -16.57
N LYS A 325 -31.45 9.91 -17.37
CA LYS A 325 -32.73 10.42 -16.86
C LYS A 325 -33.36 9.40 -15.92
N LYS A 326 -33.41 8.14 -16.37
CA LYS A 326 -33.95 7.03 -15.57
C LYS A 326 -33.15 6.79 -14.29
N PHE A 327 -31.82 6.91 -14.35
CA PHE A 327 -30.96 6.78 -13.16
C PHE A 327 -31.30 7.82 -12.10
N PHE A 328 -31.35 9.11 -12.47
CA PHE A 328 -31.63 10.19 -11.52
C PHE A 328 -33.10 10.17 -11.02
N GLU A 329 -34.06 9.79 -11.86
CA GLU A 329 -35.45 9.57 -11.42
C GLU A 329 -35.56 8.49 -10.34
N ARG A 330 -34.87 7.36 -10.52
CA ARG A 330 -34.84 6.28 -9.52
C ARG A 330 -34.06 6.68 -8.27
N LEU A 331 -32.95 7.41 -8.42
CA LEU A 331 -32.16 7.90 -7.30
C LEU A 331 -33.00 8.83 -6.40
N GLU A 332 -33.77 9.72 -7.00
CA GLU A 332 -34.70 10.60 -6.30
C GLU A 332 -35.83 9.81 -5.60
N GLN A 333 -36.38 8.77 -6.25
CA GLN A 333 -37.37 7.89 -5.64
C GLN A 333 -36.83 7.13 -4.43
N TYR A 334 -35.57 6.66 -4.51
CA TYR A 334 -34.89 6.03 -3.38
C TYR A 334 -34.76 7.01 -2.21
N PHE A 335 -34.23 8.22 -2.45
CA PHE A 335 -34.06 9.21 -1.40
C PHE A 335 -35.38 9.63 -0.76
N ARG A 336 -36.49 9.73 -1.51
CA ARG A 336 -37.83 10.04 -0.94
C ARG A 336 -38.32 9.06 0.13
N ARG A 337 -37.75 7.86 0.15
CA ARG A 337 -38.08 6.78 1.07
C ARG A 337 -37.00 6.57 2.14
N THR A 338 -35.94 7.39 2.18
CA THR A 338 -34.93 7.35 3.26
C THR A 338 -35.25 8.37 4.35
N ASN A 339 -34.76 8.12 5.56
CA ASN A 339 -34.96 9.01 6.71
C ASN A 339 -34.24 10.37 6.54
N ASP A 340 -33.19 10.41 5.73
CA ASP A 340 -32.36 11.60 5.53
C ASP A 340 -32.82 12.49 4.37
N PHE A 341 -33.95 12.17 3.71
CA PHE A 341 -34.50 12.92 2.58
C PHE A 341 -34.55 14.42 2.82
N TYR A 342 -35.23 14.85 3.89
CA TYR A 342 -35.44 16.28 4.16
C TYR A 342 -34.11 17.01 4.43
N GLN A 343 -33.17 16.36 5.13
CA GLN A 343 -31.86 16.94 5.40
C GLN A 343 -31.04 17.09 4.11
N ARG A 344 -31.12 16.09 3.21
CA ARG A 344 -30.50 16.15 1.89
C ARG A 344 -31.09 17.28 1.04
N GLU A 345 -32.41 17.36 0.94
CA GLU A 345 -33.08 18.39 0.14
C GLU A 345 -32.82 19.80 0.68
N GLU A 346 -32.73 19.96 2.01
CA GLU A 346 -32.34 21.23 2.61
C GLU A 346 -30.91 21.65 2.20
N LYS A 347 -29.95 20.72 2.23
CA LYS A 347 -28.58 20.96 1.75
C LYS A 347 -28.56 21.33 0.26
N ILE A 348 -29.31 20.61 -0.58
CA ILE A 348 -29.46 20.95 -2.01
C ILE A 348 -30.02 22.36 -2.17
N LYS A 349 -31.09 22.73 -1.45
CA LYS A 349 -31.67 24.08 -1.50
C LYS A 349 -30.70 25.16 -1.04
N LYS A 350 -29.85 24.89 -0.05
CA LYS A 350 -28.78 25.82 0.36
C LYS A 350 -27.74 26.01 -0.76
N MET A 351 -27.32 24.92 -1.41
CA MET A 351 -26.41 24.98 -2.57
C MET A 351 -27.04 25.77 -3.73
N GLU A 352 -28.30 25.52 -4.08
CA GLU A 352 -29.05 26.23 -5.13
C GLU A 352 -29.10 27.74 -4.88
N ARG A 353 -29.46 28.14 -3.65
CA ARG A 353 -29.52 29.56 -3.27
C ARG A 353 -28.15 30.23 -3.35
N ALA A 354 -27.10 29.53 -2.94
CA ALA A 354 -25.74 30.07 -2.95
C ALA A 354 -25.16 30.19 -4.36
N LEU A 355 -25.44 29.23 -5.24
CA LEU A 355 -24.92 29.20 -6.62
C LEU A 355 -25.84 29.88 -7.63
N SER A 356 -27.08 30.19 -7.26
CA SER A 356 -28.11 30.77 -8.14
C SER A 356 -28.41 29.90 -9.37
N VAL A 357 -28.47 28.58 -9.16
CA VAL A 357 -28.79 27.58 -10.20
C VAL A 357 -29.83 26.60 -9.69
N ASP A 358 -30.56 25.96 -10.61
CA ASP A 358 -31.25 24.71 -10.29
C ASP A 358 -30.20 23.60 -10.26
N PHE A 359 -29.94 23.08 -9.07
CA PHE A 359 -28.81 22.21 -8.81
C PHE A 359 -28.95 20.89 -9.58
N LYS A 360 -30.14 20.28 -9.49
CA LYS A 360 -30.45 19.00 -10.13
C LYS A 360 -30.29 19.13 -11.64
N THR A 361 -30.97 20.08 -12.27
CA THR A 361 -30.92 20.30 -13.73
C THR A 361 -29.49 20.61 -14.21
N THR A 362 -28.72 21.38 -13.45
CA THR A 362 -27.36 21.78 -13.85
C THR A 362 -26.40 20.60 -13.82
N PHE A 363 -26.27 19.91 -12.69
CA PHE A 363 -25.31 18.82 -12.54
C PHE A 363 -25.73 17.56 -13.32
N GLU A 364 -27.03 17.24 -13.36
CA GLU A 364 -27.55 16.17 -14.22
C GLU A 364 -27.36 16.52 -15.71
N GLY A 365 -27.46 17.79 -16.09
CA GLY A 365 -27.16 18.27 -17.45
C GLY A 365 -25.69 18.11 -17.83
N MET A 366 -24.76 18.30 -16.88
CA MET A 366 -23.32 18.20 -17.10
C MET A 366 -22.84 16.76 -17.27
N ILE A 367 -23.28 15.85 -16.39
CA ILE A 367 -22.78 14.47 -16.37
C ILE A 367 -23.30 13.65 -17.56
N HIS A 368 -22.40 12.91 -18.20
CA HIS A 368 -22.76 12.01 -19.29
C HIS A 368 -23.29 10.68 -18.75
N ASN A 369 -22.42 9.80 -18.28
CA ASN A 369 -22.82 8.43 -17.89
C ASN A 369 -21.98 7.78 -16.78
N GLN A 370 -21.03 8.50 -16.18
CA GLN A 370 -20.15 7.94 -15.16
C GLN A 370 -19.66 8.98 -14.15
N ALA A 371 -19.68 8.61 -12.87
CA ALA A 371 -19.08 9.35 -11.76
C ALA A 371 -18.17 8.44 -10.93
N ILE A 372 -17.03 8.97 -10.48
CA ILE A 372 -15.95 8.25 -9.81
C ILE A 372 -15.54 9.04 -8.56
N GLY A 373 -15.56 8.39 -7.40
CA GLY A 373 -14.99 8.90 -6.15
C GLY A 373 -13.74 8.11 -5.82
N ALA A 374 -12.63 8.77 -5.51
CA ALA A 374 -11.36 8.11 -5.26
C ALA A 374 -10.56 8.75 -4.13
N VAL A 375 -9.67 7.96 -3.53
CA VAL A 375 -8.67 8.40 -2.56
C VAL A 375 -7.29 8.03 -3.07
N THR A 376 -6.37 9.00 -3.15
CA THR A 376 -5.04 8.78 -3.72
C THR A 376 -4.13 8.04 -2.73
N SER A 377 -3.95 8.51 -1.51
CA SER A 377 -3.11 7.84 -0.52
C SER A 377 -3.52 8.17 0.90
N PHE A 378 -3.44 7.20 1.79
CA PHE A 378 -3.59 7.40 3.23
C PHE A 378 -2.20 7.64 3.83
N SER A 379 -2.09 8.61 4.72
CA SER A 379 -0.86 8.86 5.49
C SER A 379 -1.23 9.14 6.93
N GLU A 380 -0.46 8.58 7.86
CA GLU A 380 -0.71 8.74 9.29
C GLU A 380 -0.76 10.23 9.68
N GLY A 381 -1.83 10.63 10.37
CA GLY A 381 -2.02 11.99 10.85
C GLY A 381 -2.34 13.06 9.79
N LYS A 382 -2.53 12.70 8.51
CA LYS A 382 -2.88 13.66 7.44
C LYS A 382 -4.22 13.26 6.77
N PRO A 383 -5.11 14.22 6.46
CA PRO A 383 -6.27 13.95 5.63
C PRO A 383 -5.83 13.40 4.28
N ALA A 384 -6.42 12.30 3.85
CA ALA A 384 -6.13 11.73 2.54
C ALA A 384 -6.61 12.67 1.43
N GLY A 385 -5.81 12.81 0.37
CA GLY A 385 -6.25 13.48 -0.85
C GLY A 385 -7.37 12.66 -1.50
N SER A 386 -8.50 13.30 -1.80
CA SER A 386 -9.61 12.65 -2.50
C SER A 386 -10.00 13.39 -3.77
N LEU A 387 -10.59 12.63 -4.69
CA LEU A 387 -10.99 13.06 -6.01
C LEU A 387 -12.45 12.69 -6.25
N PHE A 388 -13.20 13.56 -6.90
CA PHE A 388 -14.51 13.26 -7.48
C PHE A 388 -14.49 13.65 -8.96
N ILE A 389 -14.64 12.67 -9.85
CA ILE A 389 -14.48 12.86 -11.29
C ILE A 389 -15.72 12.35 -11.99
N PHE A 390 -16.26 13.12 -12.92
CA PHE A 390 -17.30 12.61 -13.82
C PHE A 390 -17.07 13.07 -15.25
N ASN A 391 -17.55 12.27 -16.19
CA ASN A 391 -17.45 12.59 -17.61
C ASN A 391 -18.56 13.55 -18.04
N LEU A 392 -18.23 14.41 -19.00
CA LEU A 392 -19.06 15.53 -19.41
C LEU A 392 -19.82 15.24 -20.71
N ASN A 393 -21.07 15.69 -20.79
CA ASN A 393 -21.79 15.76 -22.07
C ASN A 393 -21.18 16.80 -23.00
N SER A 394 -20.90 17.98 -22.44
CA SER A 394 -20.34 19.13 -23.15
C SER A 394 -19.40 19.87 -22.22
N ARG A 395 -18.11 19.84 -22.53
CA ARG A 395 -17.10 20.59 -21.77
C ARG A 395 -17.40 22.08 -21.77
N LYS A 396 -17.78 22.63 -22.93
CA LYS A 396 -18.06 24.06 -23.11
C LYS A 396 -19.22 24.52 -22.20
N ASP A 397 -20.32 23.79 -22.22
CA ASP A 397 -21.51 24.17 -21.44
C ASP A 397 -21.27 23.98 -19.94
N ALA A 398 -20.57 22.90 -19.56
CA ALA A 398 -20.20 22.65 -18.17
C ALA A 398 -19.24 23.74 -17.63
N GLN A 399 -18.28 24.21 -18.44
CA GLN A 399 -17.39 25.29 -18.06
C GLN A 399 -18.14 26.62 -17.89
N ALA A 400 -19.01 26.98 -18.84
CA ALA A 400 -19.83 28.19 -18.75
C ALA A 400 -20.72 28.16 -17.49
N ALA A 401 -21.32 27.02 -17.18
CA ALA A 401 -22.13 26.84 -15.97
C ALA A 401 -21.29 26.90 -14.69
N MET A 402 -20.09 26.30 -14.65
CA MET A 402 -19.16 26.41 -13.52
C MET A 402 -18.77 27.87 -13.25
N GLU A 403 -18.37 28.60 -14.29
CA GLU A 403 -18.01 30.01 -14.13
C GLU A 403 -19.19 30.87 -13.64
N ASN A 404 -20.40 30.61 -14.13
CA ASN A 404 -21.60 31.30 -13.66
C ASN A 404 -21.92 31.00 -12.19
N MET A 405 -21.74 29.74 -11.76
CA MET A 405 -21.89 29.34 -10.35
C MET A 405 -20.87 30.06 -9.47
N ILE A 406 -19.59 30.10 -9.87
CA ILE A 406 -18.53 30.78 -9.11
C ILE A 406 -18.77 32.29 -9.04
N ARG A 407 -19.15 32.93 -10.15
CA ARG A 407 -19.51 34.36 -10.18
C ARG A 407 -20.69 34.67 -9.25
N SER A 408 -21.73 33.84 -9.27
CA SER A 408 -22.92 34.02 -8.43
C SER A 408 -22.60 33.85 -6.94
N TYR A 409 -21.81 32.84 -6.59
CA TYR A 409 -21.36 32.61 -5.23
C TYR A 409 -20.49 33.77 -4.73
N ALA A 410 -19.54 34.23 -5.55
CA ALA A 410 -18.67 35.36 -5.23
C ALA A 410 -19.49 36.63 -4.94
N GLY A 411 -20.44 36.97 -5.82
CA GLY A 411 -21.30 38.15 -5.65
C GLY A 411 -22.12 38.12 -4.36
N ARG A 412 -22.70 36.96 -3.99
CA ARG A 412 -23.48 36.81 -2.76
C ARG A 412 -22.63 36.90 -1.49
N ASN A 413 -21.39 36.44 -1.56
CA ASN A 413 -20.45 36.46 -0.43
C ASN A 413 -19.55 37.70 -0.41
N LYS A 414 -19.79 38.69 -1.30
CA LYS A 414 -18.98 39.92 -1.43
C LYS A 414 -17.50 39.62 -1.66
N LEU A 415 -17.22 38.60 -2.47
CA LEU A 415 -15.88 38.20 -2.90
C LEU A 415 -15.67 38.62 -4.36
N GLU A 416 -14.42 38.94 -4.70
CA GLU A 416 -14.01 39.11 -6.10
C GLU A 416 -13.94 37.72 -6.77
N PRO A 417 -14.59 37.50 -7.94
CA PRO A 417 -14.58 36.19 -8.62
C PRO A 417 -13.16 35.67 -8.90
N GLY A 418 -12.22 36.57 -9.23
CA GLY A 418 -10.82 36.22 -9.47
C GLY A 418 -10.07 35.68 -8.25
N LYS A 419 -10.63 35.77 -7.03
CA LYS A 419 -10.07 35.11 -5.84
C LYS A 419 -10.43 33.63 -5.74
N LEU A 420 -11.45 33.19 -6.48
CA LEU A 420 -11.92 31.80 -6.52
C LEU A 420 -11.47 31.07 -7.78
N ILE A 421 -10.68 31.72 -8.64
CA ILE A 421 -10.16 31.17 -9.88
C ILE A 421 -8.65 31.41 -9.90
N SER A 422 -7.86 30.35 -10.06
CA SER A 422 -6.41 30.40 -10.24
C SER A 422 -5.99 29.70 -11.53
N ASP A 423 -4.87 30.12 -12.11
CA ASP A 423 -4.25 29.44 -13.25
C ASP A 423 -3.16 28.50 -12.75
N TYR A 424 -3.09 27.32 -13.35
CA TYR A 424 -2.07 26.32 -13.06
C TYR A 424 -1.52 25.74 -14.36
N SER A 425 -0.19 25.57 -14.45
CA SER A 425 0.45 24.87 -15.56
C SER A 425 0.98 23.53 -15.03
N ASN A 426 0.53 22.43 -15.63
CA ASN A 426 1.01 21.09 -15.25
C ASN A 426 2.48 20.88 -15.69
N ALA A 427 3.07 19.75 -15.32
CA ALA A 427 4.45 19.39 -15.63
C ALA A 427 4.80 19.38 -17.14
N ASN A 428 3.81 19.30 -18.03
CA ASN A 428 3.99 19.37 -19.49
C ASN A 428 3.81 20.78 -20.07
N GLY A 429 3.42 21.76 -19.25
CA GLY A 429 3.14 23.13 -19.67
C GLY A 429 1.69 23.38 -20.10
N ASP A 430 0.78 22.40 -19.96
CA ASP A 430 -0.64 22.62 -20.24
C ASP A 430 -1.27 23.51 -19.18
N LYS A 431 -1.98 24.55 -19.62
CA LYS A 431 -2.67 25.50 -18.73
C LYS A 431 -4.07 25.00 -18.36
N HIS A 432 -4.35 25.02 -17.07
CA HIS A 432 -5.63 24.65 -16.47
C HIS A 432 -6.13 25.77 -15.57
N GLN A 433 -7.43 26.04 -15.63
CA GLN A 433 -8.09 26.90 -14.65
C GLN A 433 -8.56 26.03 -13.47
N ILE A 434 -8.20 26.46 -12.27
CA ILE A 434 -8.62 25.86 -11.01
C ILE A 434 -9.71 26.75 -10.40
N TYR A 435 -10.84 26.13 -10.07
CA TYR A 435 -11.98 26.77 -9.42
C TYR A 435 -12.04 26.33 -7.96
N GLN A 436 -12.08 27.27 -7.01
CA GLN A 436 -12.38 26.96 -5.62
C GLN A 436 -13.90 26.77 -5.48
N PHE A 437 -14.33 25.53 -5.25
CA PHE A 437 -15.74 25.16 -5.14
C PHE A 437 -16.18 25.09 -3.67
N PRO A 438 -17.29 25.74 -3.28
CA PRO A 438 -17.61 25.96 -1.87
C PRO A 438 -18.34 24.80 -1.17
N PHE A 439 -18.70 23.72 -1.89
CA PHE A 439 -19.51 22.62 -1.33
C PHE A 439 -18.77 21.28 -1.37
N PRO A 440 -17.83 21.01 -0.44
CA PRO A 440 -17.09 19.76 -0.40
C PRO A 440 -17.99 18.53 -0.26
N SER A 441 -19.16 18.62 0.37
CA SER A 441 -20.09 17.49 0.53
C SER A 441 -20.92 17.18 -0.73
N LEU A 442 -20.72 17.93 -1.82
CA LEU A 442 -21.43 17.76 -3.09
C LEU A 442 -21.54 16.29 -3.53
N PRO A 443 -20.45 15.48 -3.58
CA PRO A 443 -20.54 14.14 -4.14
C PRO A 443 -21.50 13.22 -3.37
N SER A 444 -21.47 13.27 -2.03
CA SER A 444 -22.33 12.44 -1.20
C SER A 444 -23.76 12.94 -1.14
N VAL A 445 -23.97 14.26 -1.07
CA VAL A 445 -25.30 14.87 -1.11
C VAL A 445 -25.98 14.61 -2.46
N TRP A 446 -25.22 14.65 -3.56
CA TRP A 446 -25.77 14.48 -4.90
C TRP A 446 -26.09 13.02 -5.21
N LEU A 447 -25.11 12.12 -5.06
CA LEU A 447 -25.20 10.74 -5.52
C LEU A 447 -25.58 9.76 -4.41
N SER A 448 -24.73 9.60 -3.40
CA SER A 448 -24.91 8.63 -2.32
C SER A 448 -23.79 8.78 -1.28
N ASP A 449 -24.04 8.35 -0.04
CA ASP A 449 -23.01 8.25 1.00
C ASP A 449 -21.83 7.33 0.60
N ALA A 450 -21.99 6.50 -0.43
CA ALA A 450 -20.88 5.77 -1.05
C ALA A 450 -19.74 6.69 -1.53
N PHE A 451 -20.02 7.98 -1.80
CA PHE A 451 -19.06 9.00 -2.21
C PHE A 451 -18.56 9.89 -1.06
N VAL A 452 -18.85 9.55 0.21
CA VAL A 452 -18.48 10.37 1.39
C VAL A 452 -16.97 10.63 1.53
N SER A 453 -16.13 9.75 0.99
CA SER A 453 -14.67 9.91 0.99
C SER A 453 -14.19 10.94 -0.05
N ALA A 454 -14.99 11.26 -1.06
CA ALA A 454 -14.66 12.19 -2.12
C ALA A 454 -15.20 13.60 -1.79
N GLN A 455 -14.34 14.61 -1.89
CA GLN A 455 -14.71 16.00 -1.60
C GLN A 455 -14.57 16.89 -2.82
N ALA A 456 -15.50 17.85 -2.95
CA ALA A 456 -15.53 18.83 -4.02
C ALA A 456 -15.11 20.23 -3.55
N SER A 457 -13.84 20.41 -3.19
CA SER A 457 -13.33 21.71 -2.71
C SER A 457 -12.67 22.54 -3.80
N TYR A 458 -12.03 21.88 -4.77
CA TYR A 458 -11.36 22.51 -5.91
C TYR A 458 -11.71 21.74 -7.17
N ALA A 459 -11.86 22.41 -8.31
CA ALA A 459 -12.25 21.78 -9.56
C ALA A 459 -11.39 22.25 -10.74
N ALA A 460 -11.16 21.37 -11.72
CA ALA A 460 -10.58 21.72 -13.01
C ALA A 460 -11.16 20.84 -14.12
N PHE A 461 -11.13 21.34 -15.36
CA PHE A 461 -11.53 20.59 -16.54
C PHE A 461 -10.31 19.94 -17.19
N TYR A 462 -10.34 18.62 -17.35
CA TYR A 462 -9.27 17.86 -18.03
C TYR A 462 -9.89 16.95 -19.10
N GLY A 463 -9.53 17.16 -20.36
CA GLY A 463 -10.14 16.44 -21.48
C GLY A 463 -11.67 16.58 -21.50
N GLY A 464 -12.39 15.45 -21.44
CA GLY A 464 -13.86 15.37 -21.35
C GLY A 464 -14.39 15.20 -19.93
N TYR A 465 -13.61 15.55 -18.90
CA TYR A 465 -13.95 15.30 -17.50
C TYR A 465 -13.93 16.59 -16.67
N LEU A 466 -14.78 16.63 -15.64
CA LEU A 466 -14.66 17.58 -14.54
C LEU A 466 -14.06 16.85 -13.34
N VAL A 467 -12.90 17.33 -12.88
CA VAL A 467 -12.13 16.75 -11.79
C VAL A 467 -12.27 17.66 -10.58
N PHE A 468 -12.91 17.16 -9.53
CA PHE A 468 -12.91 17.77 -8.22
C PHE A 468 -11.86 17.12 -7.32
N ALA A 469 -11.32 17.88 -6.37
CA ALA A 469 -10.42 17.40 -5.34
C ALA A 469 -10.68 18.03 -3.97
N SER A 470 -10.22 17.36 -2.91
CA SER A 470 -10.30 17.84 -1.53
C SER A 470 -9.40 19.06 -1.25
N SER A 471 -8.33 19.24 -2.01
CA SER A 471 -7.42 20.39 -1.91
C SER A 471 -6.84 20.79 -3.26
N GLU A 472 -6.39 22.05 -3.39
CA GLU A 472 -5.72 22.54 -4.60
C GLU A 472 -4.47 21.69 -4.93
N LYS A 473 -3.67 21.34 -3.91
CA LYS A 473 -2.49 20.47 -4.08
C LYS A 473 -2.87 19.08 -4.60
N THR A 474 -3.96 18.50 -4.11
CA THR A 474 -4.46 17.21 -4.60
C THR A 474 -4.90 17.30 -6.06
N LEU A 475 -5.57 18.39 -6.45
CA LEU A 475 -5.96 18.64 -7.83
C LEU A 475 -4.76 18.82 -8.76
N GLN A 476 -3.80 19.66 -8.38
CA GLN A 476 -2.55 19.90 -9.11
C GLN A 476 -1.78 18.58 -9.33
N ASN A 477 -1.60 17.79 -8.27
CA ASN A 477 -0.98 16.48 -8.37
C ASN A 477 -1.74 15.54 -9.32
N CYS A 478 -3.08 15.57 -9.31
CA CYS A 478 -3.89 14.78 -10.24
C CYS A 478 -3.62 15.23 -11.69
N LEU A 479 -3.67 16.54 -11.96
CA LEU A 479 -3.42 17.11 -13.29
C LEU A 479 -1.99 16.82 -13.80
N ASP A 480 -0.99 16.84 -12.92
CA ASP A 480 0.40 16.46 -13.25
C ASP A 480 0.52 14.98 -13.63
N ASN A 481 -0.11 14.09 -12.87
CA ASN A 481 -0.11 12.65 -13.16
C ASN A 481 -0.83 12.36 -14.47
N LEU A 482 -1.99 12.98 -14.70
CA LEU A 482 -2.75 12.81 -15.94
C LEU A 482 -1.99 13.37 -17.14
N GLY A 483 -1.34 14.53 -17.01
CA GLY A 483 -0.51 15.10 -18.07
C GLY A 483 0.69 14.21 -18.38
N SER A 484 1.37 13.69 -17.36
CA SER A 484 2.57 12.85 -17.53
C SER A 484 2.27 11.40 -17.97
N GLY A 485 1.00 11.03 -18.14
CA GLY A 485 0.60 9.65 -18.47
C GLY A 485 0.84 8.65 -17.32
N ASN A 486 0.84 9.11 -16.07
CA ASN A 486 0.98 8.26 -14.87
C ASN A 486 -0.42 7.93 -14.33
N THR A 487 -1.18 7.10 -15.04
CA THR A 487 -2.56 6.77 -14.69
C THR A 487 -2.66 5.47 -13.88
N LEU A 488 -3.82 5.20 -13.29
CA LEU A 488 -4.09 3.95 -12.60
C LEU A 488 -3.96 2.74 -13.54
N GLY A 489 -4.30 2.92 -14.83
CA GLY A 489 -4.08 1.96 -15.88
C GLY A 489 -2.62 1.66 -16.18
N ASP A 490 -1.66 2.46 -15.70
CA ASP A 490 -0.23 2.19 -15.82
C ASP A 490 0.34 1.50 -14.57
N ALA A 491 -0.44 1.44 -13.48
CA ALA A 491 -0.03 0.80 -12.25
C ALA A 491 0.06 -0.73 -12.43
N PRO A 492 1.22 -1.37 -12.21
CA PRO A 492 1.41 -2.80 -12.47
C PRO A 492 0.40 -3.71 -11.73
N LEU A 493 0.06 -3.34 -10.49
CA LEU A 493 -0.92 -4.08 -9.68
C LEU A 493 -2.34 -3.98 -10.27
N TYR A 494 -2.75 -2.80 -10.71
CA TYR A 494 -4.06 -2.61 -11.33
C TYR A 494 -4.12 -3.34 -12.67
N ASN A 495 -3.05 -3.30 -13.47
CA ASN A 495 -2.95 -4.00 -14.74
C ASN A 495 -3.08 -5.52 -14.60
N SER A 496 -2.36 -6.14 -13.67
CA SER A 496 -2.43 -7.60 -13.47
C SER A 496 -3.83 -8.03 -13.02
N TYR A 497 -4.50 -7.20 -12.23
CA TYR A 497 -5.83 -7.49 -11.72
C TYR A 497 -6.94 -7.23 -12.76
N SER A 498 -6.90 -6.08 -13.46
CA SER A 498 -7.93 -5.66 -14.44
C SER A 498 -8.11 -6.63 -15.61
N GLN A 499 -7.14 -7.51 -15.88
CA GLN A 499 -7.28 -8.62 -16.84
C GLN A 499 -8.37 -9.62 -16.45
N ASN A 500 -8.73 -9.69 -15.17
CA ASN A 500 -9.78 -10.57 -14.63
C ASN A 500 -11.09 -9.81 -14.36
N MET A 501 -11.21 -8.56 -14.81
CA MET A 501 -12.40 -7.73 -14.64
C MET A 501 -13.28 -7.76 -15.87
N GLU A 502 -14.57 -7.55 -15.63
CA GLU A 502 -15.51 -7.23 -16.68
C GLU A 502 -15.20 -5.86 -17.26
N SER A 503 -15.23 -5.76 -18.58
CA SER A 503 -14.90 -4.50 -19.27
C SER A 503 -15.96 -3.41 -19.09
N ARG A 504 -17.18 -3.79 -18.69
CA ARG A 504 -18.34 -2.91 -18.47
C ARG A 504 -19.01 -3.27 -17.15
N SER A 505 -19.41 -2.26 -16.38
CA SER A 505 -20.15 -2.44 -15.12
C SER A 505 -21.07 -1.26 -14.82
N ASN A 506 -21.94 -1.40 -13.83
CA ASN A 506 -22.77 -0.32 -13.29
C ASN A 506 -22.19 0.24 -12.00
N VAL A 507 -21.66 -0.63 -11.14
CA VAL A 507 -20.89 -0.24 -9.96
C VAL A 507 -19.55 -0.93 -10.02
N GLU A 508 -18.48 -0.20 -9.70
CA GLU A 508 -17.14 -0.76 -9.56
C GLU A 508 -16.49 -0.18 -8.33
N LEU A 509 -15.94 -1.05 -7.48
CA LEU A 509 -15.13 -0.69 -6.33
C LEU A 509 -13.76 -1.36 -6.48
N TYR A 510 -12.71 -0.63 -6.12
CA TYR A 510 -11.35 -1.14 -6.07
C TYR A 510 -10.61 -0.56 -4.88
N THR A 511 -9.74 -1.36 -4.28
CA THR A 511 -8.78 -0.91 -3.27
C THR A 511 -7.46 -1.65 -3.40
N ASP A 512 -6.35 -0.90 -3.44
CA ASP A 512 -5.02 -1.44 -3.16
C ASP A 512 -4.92 -1.57 -1.64
N ILE A 513 -4.97 -2.80 -1.15
CA ILE A 513 -5.05 -3.11 0.30
C ILE A 513 -3.84 -2.57 1.04
N ASN A 514 -2.67 -2.59 0.39
CA ASN A 514 -1.43 -2.13 0.97
C ASN A 514 -1.35 -0.59 0.99
N ARG A 515 -1.87 0.12 -0.01
CA ARG A 515 -1.99 1.61 0.03
C ARG A 515 -3.07 2.09 0.98
N SER A 516 -4.11 1.29 1.16
CA SER A 516 -5.19 1.52 2.10
C SER A 516 -4.90 1.00 3.50
N TYR A 517 -3.72 0.40 3.74
CA TYR A 517 -3.43 -0.26 5.01
C TYR A 517 -3.58 0.70 6.18
N GLU A 518 -2.98 1.90 6.12
CA GLU A 518 -3.05 2.89 7.21
C GLU A 518 -4.48 3.37 7.53
N TRP A 519 -5.44 3.16 6.63
CA TRP A 519 -6.85 3.45 6.88
C TRP A 519 -7.41 2.61 8.03
N ASN A 520 -6.79 1.45 8.32
CA ASN A 520 -7.15 0.58 9.43
C ASN A 520 -7.14 1.31 10.78
N GLN A 521 -6.25 2.29 10.97
CA GLN A 521 -6.14 3.07 12.21
C GLN A 521 -7.36 3.96 12.47
N ALA A 522 -8.00 4.44 11.39
CA ALA A 522 -9.17 5.29 11.48
C ALA A 522 -10.48 4.49 11.51
N LEU A 523 -10.50 3.28 10.93
CA LEU A 523 -11.72 2.48 10.77
C LEU A 523 -11.90 1.41 11.85
N LEU A 524 -10.85 0.67 12.20
CA LEU A 524 -10.97 -0.54 13.02
C LEU A 524 -11.15 -0.24 14.50
N SER A 525 -11.78 -1.16 15.24
CA SER A 525 -11.83 -1.17 16.70
C SER A 525 -10.46 -1.45 17.31
N GLU A 526 -10.24 -1.12 18.59
CA GLU A 526 -8.93 -1.27 19.24
C GLU A 526 -8.44 -2.73 19.28
N SER A 527 -9.34 -3.70 19.47
CA SER A 527 -9.00 -5.13 19.38
C SER A 527 -8.51 -5.49 17.98
N MET A 528 -9.23 -5.04 16.96
CA MET A 528 -8.89 -5.30 15.56
C MET A 528 -7.59 -4.62 15.14
N LYS A 529 -7.29 -3.41 15.64
CA LYS A 529 -5.99 -2.74 15.40
C LYS A 529 -4.82 -3.56 15.93
N GLY A 530 -4.96 -4.09 17.15
CA GLY A 530 -3.96 -4.97 17.75
C GLY A 530 -3.71 -6.22 16.92
N ALA A 531 -4.79 -6.88 16.47
CA ALA A 531 -4.72 -8.06 15.60
C ALA A 531 -4.07 -7.74 14.25
N PHE A 532 -4.46 -6.63 13.61
CA PHE A 532 -3.89 -6.19 12.33
C PHE A 532 -2.40 -5.87 12.44
N LYS A 533 -1.99 -5.18 13.50
CA LYS A 533 -0.58 -4.88 13.76
C LYS A 533 0.24 -6.14 14.02
N THR A 534 -0.30 -7.08 14.80
CA THR A 534 0.38 -8.35 15.12
C THR A 534 0.63 -9.20 13.89
N HIS A 535 -0.28 -9.15 12.92
CA HIS A 535 -0.21 -9.97 11.70
C HIS A 535 -0.04 -9.14 10.43
N GLU A 536 0.62 -7.98 10.54
CA GLU A 536 0.83 -7.05 9.43
C GLU A 536 1.47 -7.75 8.23
N GLU A 537 2.46 -8.61 8.46
CA GLU A 537 3.13 -9.37 7.40
C GLU A 537 2.16 -10.24 6.59
N SER A 538 1.29 -11.00 7.26
CA SER A 538 0.29 -11.84 6.60
C SER A 538 -0.77 -11.03 5.88
N LEU A 539 -1.20 -9.90 6.45
CA LEU A 539 -2.20 -9.02 5.83
C LEU A 539 -1.65 -8.28 4.61
N ARG A 540 -0.35 -7.96 4.58
CA ARG A 540 0.30 -7.30 3.44
C ARG A 540 0.55 -8.22 2.24
N LYS A 541 0.32 -9.54 2.38
CA LYS A 541 0.26 -10.49 1.26
C LYS A 541 -0.99 -10.31 0.40
N PHE A 542 -2.04 -9.68 0.93
CA PHE A 542 -3.20 -9.31 0.14
C PHE A 542 -2.93 -8.03 -0.65
N ASP A 543 -3.20 -8.10 -1.95
CA ASP A 543 -2.73 -7.11 -2.91
C ASP A 543 -3.78 -6.03 -3.15
N ALA A 544 -4.89 -6.43 -3.76
CA ALA A 544 -6.02 -5.58 -4.05
C ALA A 544 -7.32 -6.36 -3.88
N PHE A 545 -8.36 -5.63 -3.45
CA PHE A 545 -9.74 -6.09 -3.50
C PHE A 545 -10.53 -5.28 -4.51
N SER A 546 -11.48 -5.94 -5.15
CA SER A 546 -12.33 -5.34 -6.15
C SER A 546 -13.70 -5.98 -6.16
N TRP A 547 -14.68 -5.21 -6.62
CA TRP A 547 -16.05 -5.67 -6.75
C TRP A 547 -16.76 -4.90 -7.86
N GLN A 548 -17.31 -5.64 -8.82
CA GLN A 548 -18.15 -5.13 -9.89
C GLN A 548 -19.57 -5.61 -9.71
N ILE A 549 -20.53 -4.73 -10.00
CA ILE A 549 -21.94 -5.06 -10.12
C ILE A 549 -22.41 -4.68 -11.52
N ILE A 550 -23.06 -5.63 -12.18
CA ILE A 550 -23.59 -5.52 -13.53
C ILE A 550 -25.09 -5.75 -13.45
N CYS A 551 -25.86 -4.77 -13.89
CA CYS A 551 -27.31 -4.90 -13.98
C CYS A 551 -27.66 -5.49 -15.34
N GLU A 552 -28.41 -6.60 -15.33
CA GLU A 552 -29.13 -7.09 -16.50
C GLU A 552 -30.60 -7.27 -16.13
N LYS A 553 -31.47 -6.44 -16.72
CA LYS A 553 -32.90 -6.35 -16.37
C LYS A 553 -33.09 -6.03 -14.88
N ASP A 554 -33.49 -7.01 -14.08
CA ASP A 554 -33.80 -6.91 -12.64
C ASP A 554 -32.89 -7.80 -11.77
N LEU A 555 -31.77 -8.28 -12.34
CA LEU A 555 -30.75 -9.06 -11.64
C LEU A 555 -29.44 -8.28 -11.63
N PHE A 556 -28.72 -8.41 -10.52
CA PHE A 556 -27.43 -7.77 -10.33
C PHE A 556 -26.36 -8.85 -10.21
N PHE A 557 -25.57 -9.02 -11.27
CA PHE A 557 -24.44 -9.93 -11.28
C PHE A 557 -23.26 -9.28 -10.58
N ASN A 558 -22.60 -10.04 -9.72
CA ASN A 558 -21.45 -9.62 -8.94
C ASN A 558 -20.22 -10.33 -9.46
N ALA A 559 -19.12 -9.61 -9.54
CA ALA A 559 -17.79 -10.17 -9.70
C ALA A 559 -16.86 -9.52 -8.68
N ALA A 560 -16.48 -10.26 -7.64
CA ALA A 560 -15.55 -9.79 -6.62
C ALA A 560 -14.26 -10.62 -6.65
N CYS A 561 -13.13 -9.95 -6.44
CA CYS A 561 -11.82 -10.60 -6.44
C CYS A 561 -10.93 -10.01 -5.34
N LEU A 562 -10.33 -10.89 -4.55
CA LEU A 562 -9.28 -10.56 -3.58
C LEU A 562 -7.99 -11.22 -4.06
N SER A 563 -7.00 -10.41 -4.42
CA SER A 563 -5.70 -10.90 -4.92
C SER A 563 -4.69 -11.10 -3.80
N PHE A 564 -3.76 -12.03 -4.01
CA PHE A 564 -2.77 -12.50 -3.04
C PHE A 564 -1.40 -12.76 -3.70
N ASP A 565 -0.32 -12.33 -3.05
CA ASP A 565 1.07 -12.69 -3.34
C ASP A 565 1.68 -13.35 -2.08
N SER A 566 2.33 -14.51 -2.26
CA SER A 566 2.90 -15.28 -1.15
C SER A 566 4.04 -14.54 -0.43
N ARG A 567 4.64 -13.52 -1.07
CA ARG A 567 5.66 -12.66 -0.47
C ARG A 567 5.00 -11.44 0.17
N PRO A 568 5.23 -11.20 1.47
CA PRO A 568 4.73 -9.98 2.10
C PRO A 568 5.36 -8.77 1.39
N LYS A 569 4.53 -7.85 0.91
CA LYS A 569 5.04 -6.58 0.39
C LYS A 569 5.53 -5.78 1.60
N THR A 570 6.86 -5.63 1.71
CA THR A 570 7.47 -4.85 2.80
C THR A 570 6.99 -3.39 2.75
N SER A 571 7.16 -2.69 3.87
CA SER A 571 7.12 -1.23 3.95
C SER A 571 8.03 -0.51 2.95
N GLY A 572 8.91 -1.24 2.23
CA GLY A 572 9.75 -0.79 1.12
C GLY A 572 8.96 -0.42 -0.16
N ARG A 573 7.78 0.17 -0.02
CA ARG A 573 7.15 0.93 -1.11
C ARG A 573 7.74 2.33 -1.10
N ALA A 574 8.09 2.82 -2.28
CA ALA A 574 8.55 4.18 -2.41
C ALA A 574 7.41 5.10 -1.91
N ALA A 575 7.69 5.93 -0.90
CA ALA A 575 6.81 6.99 -0.43
C ALA A 575 6.34 7.87 -1.59
N TRP A 576 7.20 8.06 -2.60
CA TRP A 576 6.83 8.55 -3.92
C TRP A 576 7.83 8.02 -4.95
N GLN A 577 7.40 8.04 -6.21
CA GLN A 577 8.28 7.83 -7.37
C GLN A 577 7.96 8.90 -8.42
N ILE A 578 8.95 9.29 -9.20
CA ILE A 578 8.75 10.17 -10.36
C ILE A 578 9.58 9.66 -11.54
N ASN A 579 9.00 9.68 -12.74
CA ASN A 579 9.74 9.42 -13.96
C ASN A 579 10.37 10.72 -14.48
N LEU A 580 11.69 10.74 -14.58
CA LEU A 580 12.47 11.89 -15.08
C LEU A 580 12.84 11.75 -16.56
N GLY A 581 12.48 10.63 -17.20
CA GLY A 581 12.72 10.36 -18.62
C GLY A 581 13.96 9.50 -18.85
N GLY A 582 15.14 10.03 -18.53
CA GLY A 582 16.42 9.35 -18.72
C GLY A 582 16.85 8.50 -17.52
N ALA A 583 17.58 7.40 -17.76
CA ALA A 583 18.10 6.53 -16.71
C ALA A 583 18.96 7.30 -15.68
N ILE A 584 18.84 6.95 -14.40
CA ILE A 584 19.56 7.64 -13.33
C ILE A 584 20.70 6.77 -12.82
N GLU A 585 21.93 7.22 -13.05
CA GLU A 585 23.15 6.58 -12.53
C GLU A 585 23.87 7.44 -11.48
N MET A 586 23.58 8.73 -11.41
CA MET A 586 24.09 9.60 -10.35
C MET A 586 23.48 9.18 -9.01
N LYS A 587 24.30 9.15 -7.95
CA LYS A 587 23.79 9.09 -6.57
C LYS A 587 22.91 10.32 -6.31
N PRO A 588 21.58 10.19 -6.12
CA PRO A 588 20.73 11.35 -5.89
C PRO A 588 21.19 12.10 -4.65
N GLN A 589 21.31 13.41 -4.69
CA GLN A 589 21.77 14.21 -3.57
C GLN A 589 20.60 14.89 -2.89
N ILE A 590 20.47 14.66 -1.58
CA ILE A 590 19.52 15.41 -0.76
C ILE A 590 20.14 16.77 -0.45
N VAL A 591 19.44 17.84 -0.84
CA VAL A 591 19.94 19.21 -0.78
C VAL A 591 19.02 20.10 0.05
N ALA A 592 19.62 21.04 0.80
CA ALA A 592 18.89 21.94 1.67
C ALA A 592 17.96 22.87 0.87
N ASN A 593 16.69 22.92 1.27
CA ASN A 593 15.75 23.91 0.78
C ASN A 593 15.85 25.18 1.65
N TYR A 594 16.58 26.20 1.18
CA TYR A 594 16.76 27.43 1.95
C TYR A 594 15.47 28.26 2.09
N ASN A 595 14.46 28.03 1.24
CA ASN A 595 13.14 28.69 1.36
C ASN A 595 12.29 28.06 2.48
N ASN A 596 12.50 26.77 2.77
CA ASN A 596 11.80 26.06 3.82
C ASN A 596 12.73 25.10 4.57
N LYS A 597 13.17 25.51 5.76
CA LYS A 597 14.08 24.72 6.62
C LYS A 597 13.48 23.41 7.14
N ALA A 598 12.17 23.20 7.01
CA ALA A 598 11.50 21.96 7.43
C ALA A 598 11.61 20.83 6.38
N THR A 599 12.03 21.16 5.15
CA THR A 599 12.05 20.25 4.01
C THR A 599 13.42 20.24 3.30
N GLN A 600 13.72 19.18 2.57
CA GLN A 600 14.88 19.08 1.69
C GLN A 600 14.42 18.64 0.29
N ASP A 601 15.13 19.12 -0.72
CA ASP A 601 14.89 18.76 -2.13
C ASP A 601 15.88 17.64 -2.53
N VAL A 602 15.66 17.01 -3.69
CA VAL A 602 16.56 16.02 -4.29
C VAL A 602 17.08 16.56 -5.61
N LEU A 603 18.41 16.64 -5.74
CA LEU A 603 19.10 16.98 -6.97
C LEU A 603 19.66 15.70 -7.62
N VAL A 604 19.41 15.51 -8.91
CA VAL A 604 19.86 14.31 -9.63
C VAL A 604 20.08 14.58 -11.12
N GLN A 605 21.08 13.94 -11.71
CA GLN A 605 21.32 13.97 -13.16
C GLN A 605 20.96 12.62 -13.79
N ASP A 606 20.33 12.64 -14.97
CA ASP A 606 20.13 11.44 -15.78
C ASP A 606 21.24 11.23 -16.83
N LYS A 607 21.18 10.09 -17.54
CA LYS A 607 22.14 9.72 -18.60
C LYS A 607 22.13 10.65 -19.81
N ASP A 608 21.04 11.36 -20.03
CA ASP A 608 20.91 12.31 -21.15
C ASP A 608 21.49 13.68 -20.79
N ASN A 609 22.16 13.78 -19.64
CA ASN A 609 22.75 14.96 -19.07
C ASN A 609 21.74 16.06 -18.71
N GLN A 610 20.50 15.68 -18.42
CA GLN A 610 19.54 16.57 -17.79
C GLN A 610 19.77 16.56 -16.28
N LEU A 611 19.91 17.76 -15.71
CA LEU A 611 19.93 17.97 -14.27
C LEU A 611 18.51 18.31 -13.80
N HIS A 612 18.04 17.60 -12.77
CA HIS A 612 16.70 17.73 -12.23
C HIS A 612 16.75 18.12 -10.75
N LEU A 613 15.83 18.99 -10.34
CA LEU A 613 15.53 19.24 -8.93
C LEU A 613 14.11 18.76 -8.63
N VAL A 614 13.95 17.94 -7.60
CA VAL A 614 12.69 17.31 -7.20
C VAL A 614 12.38 17.68 -5.75
N SER A 615 11.13 18.01 -5.43
CA SER A 615 10.69 18.38 -4.08
C SER A 615 10.67 17.19 -3.12
N GLU A 616 10.43 17.46 -1.84
CA GLU A 616 10.25 16.45 -0.79
C GLU A 616 9.09 15.50 -1.06
N SER A 617 8.11 15.93 -1.86
CA SER A 617 6.90 15.18 -2.23
C SER A 617 7.01 14.44 -3.57
N GLY A 618 8.18 14.45 -4.22
CA GLY A 618 8.37 13.79 -5.51
C GLY A 618 7.88 14.59 -6.71
N THR A 619 7.72 15.92 -6.58
CA THR A 619 7.33 16.80 -7.68
C THR A 619 8.58 17.39 -8.35
N LYS A 620 8.71 17.28 -9.68
CA LYS A 620 9.81 17.92 -10.41
C LYS A 620 9.66 19.45 -10.35
N ILE A 621 10.64 20.14 -9.78
CA ILE A 621 10.69 21.60 -9.69
C ILE A 621 11.19 22.19 -11.01
N TRP A 622 12.28 21.65 -11.56
CA TRP A 622 12.80 22.01 -12.89
C TRP A 622 13.68 20.88 -13.45
N SER A 623 13.94 20.96 -14.76
CA SER A 623 14.92 20.16 -15.49
C SER A 623 15.68 21.05 -16.47
N ILE A 624 17.01 21.01 -16.46
CA ILE A 624 17.85 21.81 -17.35
C ILE A 624 18.92 20.93 -18.02
N PRO A 625 19.22 21.16 -19.31
CA PRO A 625 20.35 20.50 -19.97
C PRO A 625 21.67 21.06 -19.44
N ILE A 626 22.64 20.18 -19.19
CA ILE A 626 24.04 20.56 -18.93
C ILE A 626 24.98 19.86 -19.92
N SER A 627 26.19 20.41 -20.10
CA SER A 627 27.08 20.01 -21.21
C SER A 627 27.59 18.57 -21.16
N GLY A 628 27.43 17.85 -20.05
CA GLY A 628 27.90 16.48 -19.89
C GLY A 628 27.68 15.94 -18.48
N LYS A 629 28.24 14.77 -18.19
CA LYS A 629 28.15 14.10 -16.89
C LYS A 629 28.83 14.93 -15.80
N ILE A 630 28.17 15.07 -14.65
CA ILE A 630 28.77 15.66 -13.46
C ILE A 630 29.88 14.73 -12.94
N LEU A 631 31.09 15.27 -12.73
CA LEU A 631 32.29 14.48 -12.39
C LEU A 631 32.51 14.27 -10.88
N GLY A 632 31.59 14.73 -10.03
CA GLY A 632 31.71 14.62 -8.57
C GLY A 632 30.44 15.00 -7.82
N GLU A 633 30.60 15.34 -6.55
CA GLU A 633 29.53 15.87 -5.71
C GLU A 633 29.12 17.28 -6.15
N VAL A 634 27.82 17.57 -6.10
CA VAL A 634 27.29 18.93 -6.21
C VAL A 634 27.34 19.60 -4.84
N PHE A 635 28.03 20.74 -4.75
CA PHE A 635 28.18 21.52 -3.53
C PHE A 635 27.09 22.59 -3.43
N GLN A 636 26.51 22.77 -2.24
CA GLN A 636 25.70 23.95 -1.93
C GLN A 636 26.56 25.05 -1.32
N ILE A 637 26.73 26.17 -2.01
CA ILE A 637 27.52 27.32 -1.55
C ILE A 637 26.65 28.57 -1.41
N ASP A 638 26.97 29.45 -0.46
CA ASP A 638 26.34 30.77 -0.33
C ASP A 638 27.24 31.80 -1.01
N PHE A 639 27.16 31.83 -2.34
CA PHE A 639 28.00 32.66 -3.19
C PHE A 639 27.81 34.15 -2.88
N PHE A 640 26.56 34.58 -2.70
CA PHE A 640 26.22 35.98 -2.44
C PHE A 640 26.31 36.40 -0.97
N ARG A 641 26.64 35.46 -0.07
CA ARG A 641 26.71 35.66 1.40
C ARG A 641 25.41 36.21 1.99
N ASN A 642 24.27 35.76 1.48
CA ASN A 642 22.94 36.23 1.89
C ASN A 642 22.06 35.11 2.46
N GLY A 643 22.62 33.92 2.69
CA GLY A 643 21.91 32.74 3.19
C GLY A 643 21.19 31.94 2.11
N LYS A 644 21.16 32.42 0.85
CA LYS A 644 20.61 31.65 -0.28
C LYS A 644 21.70 30.77 -0.86
N LEU A 645 21.40 29.50 -1.04
CA LEU A 645 22.36 28.51 -1.53
C LEU A 645 22.27 28.32 -3.04
N GLN A 646 23.42 28.11 -3.68
CA GLN A 646 23.59 27.82 -5.10
C GLN A 646 24.30 26.47 -5.26
N PHE A 647 24.03 25.76 -6.36
CA PHE A 647 24.62 24.48 -6.69
C PHE A 647 25.88 24.69 -7.54
N LEU A 648 27.04 24.29 -7.01
CA LEU A 648 28.33 24.33 -7.71
C LEU A 648 28.79 22.91 -8.03
N PHE A 649 29.12 22.67 -9.30
CA PHE A 649 29.62 21.38 -9.79
C PHE A 649 30.34 21.58 -11.12
N ASN A 650 31.03 20.57 -11.64
CA ASN A 650 31.60 20.62 -12.98
C ASN A 650 31.27 19.38 -13.81
N THR A 651 31.27 19.62 -15.12
CA THR A 651 31.37 18.61 -16.17
C THR A 651 32.83 18.52 -16.63
N ARG A 652 33.10 17.75 -17.69
CA ARG A 652 34.44 17.69 -18.29
C ARG A 652 34.85 19.04 -18.88
N GLU A 653 33.92 19.84 -19.39
CA GLU A 653 34.24 21.05 -20.14
C GLU A 653 34.06 22.34 -19.32
N LYS A 654 33.18 22.31 -18.32
CA LYS A 654 32.66 23.54 -17.67
C LYS A 654 32.46 23.38 -16.17
N LEU A 655 32.79 24.44 -15.43
CA LEU A 655 32.40 24.68 -14.03
C LEU A 655 31.07 25.44 -14.00
N TYR A 656 30.06 24.87 -13.35
CA TYR A 656 28.73 25.44 -13.20
C TYR A 656 28.51 26.02 -11.81
N LEU A 657 27.73 27.10 -11.75
CA LEU A 657 27.12 27.61 -10.54
C LEU A 657 25.69 28.03 -10.91
N ILE A 658 24.71 27.28 -10.41
CA ILE A 658 23.29 27.53 -10.69
C ILE A 658 22.53 27.85 -9.41
N ASP A 659 21.55 28.74 -9.50
CA ASP A 659 20.64 29.02 -8.40
C ASP A 659 19.62 27.89 -8.20
N ARG A 660 18.84 27.97 -7.12
CA ARG A 660 17.79 26.99 -6.84
C ARG A 660 16.68 26.95 -7.89
N ASN A 661 16.53 27.99 -8.71
CA ASN A 661 15.52 28.04 -9.78
C ASN A 661 16.04 27.47 -11.10
N GLY A 662 17.28 26.95 -11.13
CA GLY A 662 17.90 26.38 -12.31
C GLY A 662 18.59 27.40 -13.23
N ASN A 663 18.73 28.65 -12.81
CA ASN A 663 19.40 29.69 -13.60
C ASN A 663 20.90 29.75 -13.29
N ASN A 664 21.73 30.00 -14.30
CA ASN A 664 23.15 30.24 -14.08
C ASN A 664 23.38 31.55 -13.30
N VAL A 665 24.31 31.51 -12.34
CA VAL A 665 24.83 32.70 -11.68
C VAL A 665 25.72 33.47 -12.65
N SER A 666 25.70 34.80 -12.59
CA SER A 666 26.52 35.67 -13.43
C SER A 666 28.00 35.26 -13.41
N GLY A 667 28.59 35.08 -14.60
CA GLY A 667 29.97 34.62 -14.77
C GLY A 667 30.12 33.10 -14.91
N PHE A 668 29.04 32.33 -14.72
CA PHE A 668 29.01 30.88 -14.90
C PHE A 668 28.07 30.48 -16.05
N PRO A 669 28.30 29.31 -16.69
CA PRO A 669 29.41 28.40 -16.45
C PRO A 669 30.76 28.94 -16.95
N VAL A 670 31.84 28.58 -16.27
CA VAL A 670 33.22 28.87 -16.70
C VAL A 670 33.75 27.70 -17.52
N ALA A 671 34.19 27.97 -18.74
CA ALA A 671 34.83 26.96 -19.58
C ALA A 671 36.26 26.67 -19.10
N PHE A 672 36.63 25.40 -19.03
CA PHE A 672 37.99 25.00 -18.71
C PHE A 672 38.92 25.14 -19.91
N SER A 673 40.17 25.53 -19.65
CA SER A 673 41.21 25.62 -20.69
C SER A 673 41.72 24.26 -21.17
N SER A 674 41.49 23.21 -20.39
CA SER A 674 41.74 21.81 -20.68
C SER A 674 40.61 21.01 -20.01
N PRO A 675 40.14 19.90 -20.60
CA PRO A 675 39.03 19.17 -19.99
C PRO A 675 39.40 18.63 -18.61
N ALA A 676 38.44 18.67 -17.69
CA ALA A 676 38.58 18.21 -16.32
C ALA A 676 38.61 16.67 -16.24
N THR A 677 39.50 16.14 -15.41
CA THR A 677 39.64 14.69 -15.15
C THR A 677 38.99 14.26 -13.83
N ASN A 678 38.54 15.22 -13.01
CA ASN A 678 37.87 14.96 -11.74
C ASN A 678 36.77 15.99 -11.42
N GLY A 679 36.00 15.69 -10.38
CA GLY A 679 35.06 16.63 -9.78
C GLY A 679 35.77 17.82 -9.12
N VAL A 680 35.14 18.98 -9.18
CA VAL A 680 35.59 20.22 -8.55
C VAL A 680 35.57 20.07 -7.03
N SER A 681 36.57 20.64 -6.38
CA SER A 681 36.62 20.72 -4.92
C SER A 681 36.47 22.16 -4.46
N VAL A 682 35.68 22.37 -3.41
CA VAL A 682 35.37 23.71 -2.87
C VAL A 682 36.05 23.90 -1.53
N PHE A 683 36.94 24.89 -1.43
CA PHE A 683 37.64 25.23 -0.20
C PHE A 683 37.24 26.61 0.31
N ASP A 684 36.84 26.70 1.58
CA ASP A 684 36.63 27.96 2.31
C ASP A 684 37.63 28.05 3.47
N TYR A 685 38.85 28.48 3.13
CA TYR A 685 40.01 28.41 4.00
C TYR A 685 39.85 29.08 5.37
N ASP A 686 39.15 30.21 5.39
CA ASP A 686 39.03 31.07 6.56
C ASP A 686 37.57 31.14 7.05
N ASN A 687 36.72 30.22 6.57
CA ASN A 687 35.27 30.16 6.88
C ASN A 687 34.55 31.50 6.66
N ASN A 688 34.96 32.24 5.64
CA ASN A 688 34.45 33.57 5.31
C ASN A 688 33.70 33.60 3.96
N ARG A 689 33.40 32.43 3.42
CA ARG A 689 32.72 32.22 2.13
C ARG A 689 33.46 32.87 0.96
N LYS A 690 34.80 32.96 1.04
CA LYS A 690 35.67 33.26 -0.10
C LYS A 690 36.18 31.95 -0.67
N TYR A 691 35.31 31.30 -1.42
CA TYR A 691 35.59 30.00 -1.99
C TYR A 691 36.79 30.00 -2.95
N ARG A 692 37.47 28.86 -2.98
CA ARG A 692 38.47 28.47 -3.98
C ARG A 692 38.02 27.15 -4.60
N TYR A 693 38.11 27.05 -5.92
CA TYR A 693 37.69 25.86 -6.65
C TYR A 693 38.91 25.19 -7.25
N PHE A 694 39.11 23.90 -6.98
CA PHE A 694 40.23 23.14 -7.51
C PHE A 694 39.75 22.06 -8.47
N VAL A 695 40.38 21.99 -9.65
CA VAL A 695 40.04 21.02 -10.71
C VAL A 695 41.34 20.53 -11.33
N ALA A 696 41.48 19.22 -11.48
CA ALA A 696 42.55 18.62 -12.27
C ALA A 696 42.10 18.42 -13.72
N CYS A 697 43.03 18.56 -14.65
CA CYS A 697 42.75 18.52 -16.08
C CYS A 697 43.67 17.53 -16.82
N GLU A 698 43.26 17.12 -18.03
CA GLU A 698 43.99 16.17 -18.89
C GLU A 698 45.43 16.61 -19.20
N ASN A 699 45.69 17.91 -19.22
CA ASN A 699 47.05 18.45 -19.36
C ASN A 699 47.94 18.23 -18.12
N ARG A 700 47.48 17.43 -17.15
CA ARG A 700 48.14 17.08 -15.88
C ARG A 700 48.34 18.26 -14.92
N LYS A 701 47.64 19.38 -15.15
CA LYS A 701 47.65 20.50 -14.22
C LYS A 701 46.51 20.37 -13.24
N VAL A 702 46.78 20.77 -12.00
CA VAL A 702 45.75 21.08 -11.01
C VAL A 702 45.58 22.59 -11.01
N ILE A 703 44.40 23.07 -11.38
CA ILE A 703 44.10 24.50 -11.53
C ILE A 703 43.26 24.96 -10.34
N ALA A 704 43.65 26.09 -9.76
CA ALA A 704 42.90 26.78 -8.72
C ALA A 704 42.15 27.97 -9.34
N TYR A 705 40.84 28.04 -9.11
CA TYR A 705 39.98 29.15 -9.47
C TYR A 705 39.56 29.93 -8.21
N ASP A 706 39.38 31.23 -8.37
CA ASP A 706 38.87 32.11 -7.34
C ASP A 706 37.35 31.99 -7.20
N HIS A 707 36.79 32.76 -6.26
CA HIS A 707 35.36 32.78 -5.99
C HIS A 707 34.52 33.07 -7.25
N ASN A 708 35.02 33.87 -8.19
CA ASN A 708 34.32 34.23 -9.43
C ASN A 708 34.71 33.34 -10.61
N GLY A 709 35.40 32.22 -10.37
CA GLY A 709 35.82 31.28 -11.41
C GLY A 709 37.01 31.77 -12.25
N LYS A 710 37.80 32.75 -11.78
CA LYS A 710 39.04 33.17 -12.46
C LYS A 710 40.25 32.39 -11.95
N ILE A 711 41.22 32.09 -12.81
CA ILE A 711 42.44 31.36 -12.40
C ILE A 711 43.24 32.17 -11.37
N VAL A 712 43.66 31.50 -10.29
CA VAL A 712 44.46 32.07 -9.20
C VAL A 712 45.94 32.00 -9.54
N SER A 713 46.58 33.14 -9.80
CA SER A 713 48.02 33.22 -10.10
C SER A 713 48.94 32.85 -8.93
N GLY A 714 48.42 32.87 -7.69
CA GLY A 714 49.19 32.48 -6.49
C GLY A 714 49.37 30.96 -6.32
N TRP A 715 48.74 30.14 -7.16
CA TRP A 715 48.91 28.70 -7.20
C TRP A 715 49.95 28.31 -8.26
N ASN A 716 51.17 28.01 -7.82
CA ASN A 716 52.35 27.79 -8.67
C ASN A 716 52.74 26.31 -8.76
N PHE A 717 51.77 25.41 -8.78
CA PHE A 717 52.02 23.99 -9.06
C PHE A 717 52.18 23.79 -10.58
N ASP A 718 53.25 23.10 -11.02
CA ASP A 718 53.50 22.86 -12.44
C ASP A 718 52.54 21.82 -13.03
N LYS A 719 52.85 20.53 -12.85
CA LYS A 719 52.02 19.41 -13.32
C LYS A 719 52.34 18.11 -12.57
N THR A 720 51.40 17.18 -12.58
CA THR A 720 51.59 15.81 -12.12
C THR A 720 52.30 14.95 -13.16
N THR A 721 52.76 13.77 -12.74
CA THR A 721 53.39 12.78 -13.63
C THR A 721 52.35 12.10 -14.53
N GLY A 722 51.20 11.72 -13.96
CA GLY A 722 50.04 11.17 -14.65
C GLY A 722 48.76 12.00 -14.44
N GLU A 723 47.63 11.53 -14.97
CA GLU A 723 46.33 12.18 -14.75
C GLU A 723 45.82 11.99 -13.33
N VAL A 724 45.15 13.02 -12.80
CA VAL A 724 44.52 13.00 -11.48
C VAL A 724 43.02 12.76 -11.67
N ASN A 725 42.56 11.55 -11.37
CA ASN A 725 41.18 11.11 -11.61
C ASN A 725 40.29 11.12 -10.36
N THR A 726 40.83 11.55 -9.21
CA THR A 726 40.08 11.71 -7.96
C THR A 726 40.05 13.19 -7.56
N PRO A 727 38.98 13.69 -6.91
CA PRO A 727 38.89 15.08 -6.48
C PRO A 727 40.09 15.54 -5.64
N VAL A 728 40.47 16.81 -5.80
CA VAL A 728 41.52 17.43 -4.97
C VAL A 728 40.99 17.61 -3.55
N GLN A 729 41.80 17.36 -2.54
CA GLN A 729 41.35 17.42 -1.14
C GLN A 729 42.07 18.55 -0.39
N HIS A 730 41.37 19.18 0.54
CA HIS A 730 41.92 20.17 1.45
C HIS A 730 41.76 19.71 2.88
N PHE A 731 42.86 19.78 3.62
CA PHE A 731 42.89 19.40 5.02
C PHE A 731 43.61 20.47 5.85
N ARG A 732 43.13 20.68 7.08
CA ARG A 732 43.81 21.49 8.08
C ARG A 732 44.24 20.61 9.25
N VAL A 733 45.55 20.38 9.37
CA VAL A 733 46.14 19.53 10.44
C VAL A 733 47.19 20.34 11.17
N ALA A 734 47.06 20.40 12.50
CA ALA A 734 47.95 21.17 13.38
C ALA A 734 48.16 22.62 12.89
N GLY A 735 47.08 23.29 12.49
CA GLY A 735 47.09 24.68 12.03
C GLY A 735 47.64 24.92 10.62
N LYS A 736 48.11 23.88 9.92
CA LYS A 736 48.64 23.95 8.55
C LYS A 736 47.65 23.43 7.53
N ASP A 737 47.62 24.04 6.36
CA ASP A 737 46.81 23.61 5.22
C ASP A 737 47.59 22.71 4.27
N TYR A 738 46.92 21.65 3.85
CA TYR A 738 47.41 20.66 2.91
C TYR A 738 46.44 20.55 1.75
N ILE A 739 46.94 20.71 0.53
CA ILE A 739 46.20 20.45 -0.71
C ILE A 739 46.74 19.14 -1.27
N VAL A 740 45.89 18.12 -1.28
CA VAL A 740 46.29 16.74 -1.53
C VAL A 740 45.58 16.21 -2.76
N PHE A 741 46.32 15.54 -3.64
CA PHE A 741 45.78 14.84 -4.79
C PHE A 741 46.76 13.74 -5.19
N LYS A 742 46.32 12.81 -6.03
CA LYS A 742 47.16 11.71 -6.50
C LYS A 742 46.96 11.45 -7.98
N ASP A 743 48.03 11.00 -8.62
CA ASP A 743 47.96 10.32 -9.91
C ASP A 743 48.20 8.81 -9.70
N ASN A 744 48.39 8.07 -10.79
CA ASN A 744 48.66 6.64 -10.73
C ASN A 744 49.98 6.28 -10.01
N ALA A 745 50.96 7.19 -9.91
CA ALA A 745 52.31 6.89 -9.43
C ALA A 745 52.66 7.59 -8.10
N ARG A 746 52.02 8.72 -7.78
CA ARG A 746 52.43 9.60 -6.68
C ARG A 746 51.24 10.23 -5.97
N VAL A 747 51.40 10.40 -4.66
CA VAL A 747 50.55 11.25 -3.83
C VAL A 747 51.25 12.59 -3.62
N TYR A 748 50.60 13.68 -4.02
CA TYR A 748 51.08 15.05 -3.93
C TYR A 748 50.50 15.71 -2.70
N ILE A 749 51.35 16.21 -1.80
CA ILE A 749 50.94 16.89 -0.57
C ILE A 749 51.52 18.31 -0.60
N GLN A 750 50.72 19.26 -1.08
CA GLN A 750 51.13 20.63 -1.38
C GLN A 750 50.60 21.61 -0.32
N ASP A 751 51.12 22.83 -0.30
CA ASP A 751 50.54 23.95 0.44
C ASP A 751 49.58 24.79 -0.44
N ARG A 752 49.00 25.86 0.14
CA ARG A 752 48.06 26.76 -0.57
C ARG A 752 48.67 27.47 -1.80
N ARG A 753 49.99 27.47 -1.96
CA ARG A 753 50.72 28.06 -3.10
C ARG A 753 51.14 27.02 -4.14
N GLY A 754 50.82 25.74 -3.92
CA GLY A 754 51.21 24.64 -4.79
C GLY A 754 52.65 24.15 -4.57
N ALA A 755 53.33 24.60 -3.50
CA ALA A 755 54.65 24.12 -3.15
C ALA A 755 54.57 22.83 -2.32
N THR A 756 55.52 21.92 -2.51
CA THR A 756 55.51 20.63 -1.81
C THR A 756 55.72 20.84 -0.32
N ARG A 757 54.71 20.49 0.46
CA ARG A 757 54.70 20.62 1.92
C ARG A 757 55.21 19.37 2.61
N VAL A 758 54.88 18.19 2.07
CA VAL A 758 55.31 16.90 2.62
C VAL A 758 55.85 16.04 1.48
N LYS A 759 57.04 15.46 1.68
CA LYS A 759 57.58 14.42 0.80
C LYS A 759 57.32 13.08 1.47
N THR A 760 56.53 12.22 0.82
CA THR A 760 56.33 10.84 1.30
C THR A 760 57.39 9.92 0.72
N ALA A 761 57.87 8.98 1.54
CA ALA A 761 58.76 7.91 1.08
C ALA A 761 57.99 6.71 0.48
N ALA A 762 56.65 6.73 0.51
CA ALA A 762 55.85 5.65 -0.03
C ALA A 762 55.92 5.63 -1.58
N SER A 763 56.15 4.45 -2.15
CA SER A 763 56.16 4.23 -3.60
C SER A 763 55.31 3.01 -3.93
N PHE A 764 54.19 3.24 -4.61
CA PHE A 764 53.24 2.21 -5.04
C PHE A 764 52.38 2.76 -6.18
N GLU A 765 51.82 1.85 -6.99
CA GLU A 765 50.86 2.21 -8.03
C GLU A 765 49.48 2.40 -7.42
N ASN A 766 49.00 3.64 -7.40
CA ASN A 766 47.72 4.00 -6.81
C ASN A 766 46.56 3.31 -7.54
N SER A 767 45.59 2.79 -6.78
CA SER A 767 44.30 2.36 -7.32
C SER A 767 43.48 3.56 -7.83
N ALA A 768 42.34 3.28 -8.47
CA ALA A 768 41.36 4.31 -8.83
C ALA A 768 40.57 4.86 -7.63
N ASN A 769 40.70 4.27 -6.43
CA ASN A 769 39.94 4.68 -5.25
C ASN A 769 40.35 6.08 -4.75
N PRO A 770 39.42 6.88 -4.22
CA PRO A 770 39.77 8.17 -3.62
C PRO A 770 40.68 7.99 -2.39
N LEU A 771 41.47 9.01 -2.08
CA LEU A 771 42.18 9.10 -0.80
C LEU A 771 41.14 9.33 0.33
N ILE A 772 41.30 8.67 1.46
CA ILE A 772 40.41 8.81 2.62
C ILE A 772 41.18 9.46 3.76
N LEU A 773 40.66 10.55 4.33
CA LEU A 773 41.24 11.16 5.53
C LEU A 773 40.74 10.44 6.78
N ASN A 774 41.67 10.08 7.66
CA ASN A 774 41.36 9.58 8.99
C ASN A 774 42.02 10.51 10.03
N LEU A 775 41.19 11.18 10.83
CA LEU A 775 41.62 12.09 11.89
C LEU A 775 41.65 11.42 13.27
N ASP A 776 41.23 10.16 13.37
CA ASP A 776 41.23 9.41 14.61
C ASP A 776 42.66 9.00 14.97
N GLY A 777 43.05 9.29 16.21
CA GLY A 777 44.41 9.10 16.69
C GLY A 777 45.40 10.03 15.97
N THR A 778 46.42 9.45 15.33
CA THR A 778 47.39 10.23 14.53
C THR A 778 46.80 10.50 13.14
N PRO A 779 46.63 11.78 12.74
CA PRO A 779 46.06 12.13 11.45
C PRO A 779 46.84 11.52 10.28
N LYS A 780 46.11 10.88 9.37
CA LYS A 780 46.67 10.12 8.25
C LYS A 780 45.75 10.14 7.05
N MET A 781 46.33 9.96 5.87
CA MET A 781 45.61 9.71 4.62
C MET A 781 45.71 8.22 4.30
N VAL A 782 44.60 7.62 3.89
CA VAL A 782 44.51 6.19 3.58
C VAL A 782 44.33 6.03 2.09
N ALA A 783 45.18 5.22 1.48
CA ALA A 783 45.19 4.91 0.06
C ALA A 783 45.23 3.39 -0.15
N THR A 784 44.79 2.91 -1.31
CA THR A 784 45.08 1.55 -1.77
C THR A 784 45.93 1.57 -3.03
N ASP A 785 46.82 0.58 -3.16
CA ASP A 785 47.47 0.29 -4.44
C ASP A 785 46.58 -0.59 -5.34
N LYS A 786 47.02 -0.86 -6.58
CA LYS A 786 46.26 -1.66 -7.55
C LYS A 786 45.97 -3.11 -7.11
N ASP A 787 46.69 -3.64 -6.13
CA ASP A 787 46.51 -5.01 -5.64
C ASP A 787 45.71 -5.04 -4.32
N GLY A 788 45.22 -3.87 -3.88
CA GLY A 788 44.38 -3.70 -2.69
C GLY A 788 45.14 -3.59 -1.37
N VAL A 789 46.47 -3.42 -1.41
CA VAL A 789 47.25 -3.16 -0.19
C VAL A 789 46.91 -1.75 0.31
N VAL A 790 46.63 -1.63 1.61
CA VAL A 790 46.24 -0.36 2.23
C VAL A 790 47.49 0.35 2.77
N TYR A 791 47.63 1.64 2.47
CA TYR A 791 48.72 2.50 2.91
C TYR A 791 48.17 3.62 3.79
N TYR A 792 48.71 3.75 4.99
CA TYR A 792 48.56 4.93 5.83
C TYR A 792 49.72 5.88 5.54
N LEU A 793 49.41 7.08 5.09
CA LEU A 793 50.35 8.15 4.77
C LEU A 793 50.20 9.26 5.80
N TYR A 794 51.28 9.55 6.54
CA TYR A 794 51.27 10.55 7.60
C TYR A 794 51.73 11.92 7.08
N PHE A 795 51.28 12.98 7.73
CA PHE A 795 51.63 14.37 7.38
C PHE A 795 53.09 14.75 7.70
N ASP A 796 53.85 13.85 8.31
CA ASP A 796 55.31 13.96 8.49
C ASP A 796 56.11 13.21 7.41
N GLY A 797 55.44 12.58 6.44
CA GLY A 797 56.05 11.87 5.32
C GLY A 797 56.28 10.38 5.57
N ARG A 798 56.10 9.89 6.80
CA ARG A 798 56.14 8.45 7.10
C ARG A 798 54.93 7.74 6.48
N TYR A 799 55.06 6.43 6.29
CA TYR A 799 53.94 5.59 5.88
C TYR A 799 53.96 4.24 6.59
N VAL A 800 52.80 3.57 6.62
CA VAL A 800 52.62 2.21 7.12
C VAL A 800 51.80 1.44 6.10
N GLN A 801 52.23 0.23 5.76
CA GLN A 801 51.44 -0.73 4.99
C GLN A 801 50.59 -1.58 5.93
N LYS A 802 49.34 -1.82 5.53
CA LYS A 802 48.39 -2.68 6.22
C LYS A 802 48.04 -3.85 5.31
N ASN A 803 48.15 -5.07 5.83
CA ASN A 803 47.76 -6.25 5.09
C ASN A 803 46.24 -6.40 5.15
N ALA A 804 45.58 -6.20 4.02
CA ALA A 804 44.13 -6.27 3.88
C ALA A 804 43.66 -7.50 3.06
N GLY A 805 44.58 -8.31 2.55
CA GLY A 805 44.28 -9.36 1.56
C GLY A 805 44.74 -8.99 0.15
N LYS A 806 44.29 -9.78 -0.84
CA LYS A 806 44.59 -9.56 -2.27
C LYS A 806 43.30 -9.26 -3.01
N TYR A 807 43.28 -8.14 -3.72
CA TYR A 807 42.12 -7.69 -4.50
C TYR A 807 42.53 -7.39 -5.95
N SER A 808 41.57 -7.39 -6.86
CA SER A 808 41.80 -7.03 -8.25
C SER A 808 42.09 -5.54 -8.41
N SER A 809 42.65 -5.12 -9.54
CA SER A 809 42.85 -3.70 -9.86
C SER A 809 41.57 -2.87 -10.02
N LYS A 810 40.40 -3.53 -9.98
CA LYS A 810 39.07 -2.90 -10.05
C LYS A 810 38.35 -2.85 -8.70
N HIS A 811 39.01 -3.23 -7.60
CA HIS A 811 38.40 -3.17 -6.28
C HIS A 811 37.97 -1.75 -5.91
N LEU A 812 36.82 -1.65 -5.26
CA LEU A 812 36.28 -0.44 -4.68
C LEU A 812 36.56 -0.47 -3.19
N PHE A 813 37.01 0.66 -2.64
CA PHE A 813 37.48 0.75 -1.26
C PHE A 813 36.82 1.92 -0.53
N ASN A 814 36.41 1.66 0.71
CA ASN A 814 36.02 2.66 1.69
C ASN A 814 36.56 2.25 3.08
N MET A 815 36.55 3.17 4.03
CA MET A 815 36.99 2.89 5.40
C MET A 815 36.20 3.73 6.39
N SER A 816 35.75 3.09 7.47
CA SER A 816 35.18 3.75 8.64
C SER A 816 35.26 2.80 9.84
N ASP A 817 35.39 3.34 11.05
CA ASP A 817 35.02 2.59 12.27
C ASP A 817 33.50 2.43 12.28
N LEU A 818 33.00 1.23 11.97
CA LEU A 818 31.56 0.97 11.78
C LEU A 818 30.81 0.81 13.10
N ASN A 819 31.47 0.27 14.11
CA ASN A 819 30.88 -0.07 15.41
C ASN A 819 31.29 0.89 16.55
N GLY A 820 32.16 1.87 16.28
CA GLY A 820 32.61 2.88 17.24
C GLY A 820 33.62 2.36 18.26
N ASN A 821 34.34 1.27 17.96
CA ASN A 821 35.30 0.66 18.89
C ASN A 821 36.69 1.31 18.84
N GLY A 822 36.90 2.32 18.00
CA GLY A 822 38.18 2.99 17.79
C GLY A 822 39.15 2.27 16.83
N ILE A 823 38.75 1.15 16.25
CA ILE A 823 39.50 0.36 15.27
C ILE A 823 38.82 0.52 13.91
N PRO A 824 39.44 1.18 12.92
CA PRO A 824 38.85 1.34 11.60
C PRO A 824 38.59 0.01 10.89
N ASP A 825 37.43 -0.11 10.24
CA ASP A 825 37.12 -1.19 9.32
C ASP A 825 37.42 -0.77 7.87
N PHE A 826 38.06 -1.66 7.13
CA PHE A 826 38.27 -1.61 5.69
C PHE A 826 37.12 -2.31 4.98
N ILE A 827 36.52 -1.61 4.02
CA ILE A 827 35.34 -2.06 3.27
C ILE A 827 35.74 -2.21 1.82
N PHE A 828 35.83 -3.46 1.36
CA PHE A 828 36.18 -3.79 -0.01
C PHE A 828 34.98 -4.34 -0.77
N VAL A 829 34.79 -3.86 -1.99
CA VAL A 829 33.93 -4.50 -2.97
C VAL A 829 34.78 -4.87 -4.19
N ASP A 830 34.88 -6.16 -4.49
CA ASP A 830 35.65 -6.66 -5.63
C ASP A 830 34.85 -7.73 -6.38
N GLY A 831 34.64 -7.50 -7.68
CA GLY A 831 33.72 -8.32 -8.48
C GLY A 831 32.29 -8.28 -7.92
N ASN A 832 31.79 -9.42 -7.45
CA ASN A 832 30.46 -9.56 -6.85
C ASN A 832 30.51 -9.81 -5.34
N LYS A 833 31.59 -9.42 -4.66
CA LYS A 833 31.78 -9.71 -3.24
C LYS A 833 32.05 -8.42 -2.46
N LEU A 834 31.28 -8.21 -1.39
CA LEU A 834 31.58 -7.27 -0.32
C LEU A 834 32.37 -8.01 0.78
N GLU A 835 33.43 -7.40 1.28
CA GLU A 835 34.21 -7.90 2.40
C GLU A 835 34.57 -6.76 3.34
N VAL A 836 34.31 -6.96 4.63
CA VAL A 836 34.63 -6.00 5.69
C VAL A 836 35.59 -6.66 6.67
N ILE A 837 36.73 -6.03 6.87
CA ILE A 837 37.80 -6.47 7.76
C ILE A 837 38.24 -5.31 8.64
N ASP A 838 38.72 -5.55 9.85
CA ASP A 838 39.36 -4.48 10.62
C ASP A 838 40.78 -4.19 10.10
N GLU A 839 41.37 -3.07 10.55
CA GLU A 839 42.73 -2.67 10.15
C GLU A 839 43.85 -3.62 10.61
N ASN A 840 43.52 -4.65 11.39
CA ASN A 840 44.44 -5.71 11.82
C ASN A 840 44.28 -6.99 10.98
N GLY A 841 43.39 -6.97 9.97
CA GLY A 841 43.14 -8.08 9.05
C GLY A 841 42.10 -9.09 9.56
N LYS A 842 41.43 -8.83 10.69
CA LYS A 842 40.35 -9.70 11.17
C LYS A 842 39.10 -9.44 10.36
N LYS A 843 38.58 -10.49 9.72
CA LYS A 843 37.30 -10.44 9.00
C LYS A 843 36.13 -10.20 9.96
N GLN A 844 35.34 -9.17 9.66
CA GLN A 844 34.07 -8.90 10.36
C GLN A 844 32.93 -9.66 9.69
N TYR A 845 32.72 -9.44 8.39
CA TYR A 845 31.72 -10.15 7.60
C TYR A 845 32.04 -10.10 6.10
N SER A 846 31.29 -10.85 5.30
CA SER A 846 31.37 -10.78 3.84
C SER A 846 30.07 -11.26 3.21
N GLU A 847 29.68 -10.59 2.13
CA GLU A 847 28.46 -10.84 1.38
C GLU A 847 28.77 -11.05 -0.10
N LYS A 848 28.01 -11.94 -0.75
CA LYS A 848 28.15 -12.23 -2.18
C LYS A 848 26.86 -11.86 -2.90
N PHE A 849 27.01 -11.15 -4.01
CA PHE A 849 25.91 -10.72 -4.87
C PHE A 849 25.83 -11.56 -6.14
N ASP A 850 24.67 -11.52 -6.79
CA ASP A 850 24.43 -12.24 -8.03
C ASP A 850 25.19 -11.61 -9.21
N ASN A 851 25.43 -10.30 -9.16
CA ASN A 851 26.13 -9.55 -10.21
C ASN A 851 27.39 -8.85 -9.71
N THR A 852 28.25 -8.47 -10.66
CA THR A 852 29.39 -7.58 -10.40
C THR A 852 28.90 -6.20 -9.96
N ILE A 853 29.41 -5.74 -8.83
CA ILE A 853 29.14 -4.42 -8.28
C ILE A 853 30.14 -3.43 -8.89
N THR A 854 29.64 -2.30 -9.35
CA THR A 854 30.43 -1.24 -10.02
C THR A 854 30.34 0.11 -9.31
N GLU A 855 29.42 0.27 -8.36
CA GLU A 855 29.24 1.46 -7.55
C GLU A 855 30.00 1.35 -6.23
N TYR A 856 30.62 2.46 -5.79
CA TYR A 856 31.38 2.49 -4.53
C TYR A 856 30.50 2.14 -3.32
N PRO A 857 31.00 1.34 -2.36
CA PRO A 857 30.29 1.14 -1.11
C PRO A 857 30.18 2.46 -0.34
N ASN A 858 28.98 2.80 0.10
CA ASN A 858 28.69 4.02 0.84
C ASN A 858 28.58 3.71 2.34
N VAL A 859 29.08 4.61 3.19
CA VAL A 859 28.92 4.50 4.64
C VAL A 859 27.90 5.55 5.10
N TYR A 860 26.85 5.09 5.80
CA TYR A 860 25.80 5.94 6.35
C TYR A 860 25.91 5.96 7.87
N THR A 861 26.07 7.15 8.45
CA THR A 861 26.21 7.35 9.89
C THR A 861 24.84 7.59 10.54
N PHE A 862 24.41 6.69 11.41
CA PHE A 862 23.19 6.86 12.22
C PHE A 862 23.49 7.29 13.65
N SER A 863 24.58 6.79 14.21
CA SER A 863 25.16 7.25 15.48
C SER A 863 26.68 7.03 15.48
N ALA A 864 27.37 7.49 16.53
CA ALA A 864 28.81 7.28 16.68
C ALA A 864 29.20 5.78 16.64
N ASN A 865 28.31 4.90 17.13
CA ASN A 865 28.55 3.46 17.25
C ASN A 865 27.78 2.62 16.21
N GLN A 866 27.10 3.28 15.28
CA GLN A 866 26.28 2.60 14.29
C GLN A 866 26.40 3.31 12.95
N LYS A 867 27.34 2.82 12.13
CA LYS A 867 27.46 3.20 10.73
C LYS A 867 27.23 1.98 9.86
N MET A 868 26.41 2.13 8.83
CA MET A 868 25.97 1.03 7.97
C MET A 868 26.62 1.13 6.60
N VAL A 869 26.84 -0.02 5.96
CA VAL A 869 27.43 -0.10 4.63
C VAL A 869 26.33 -0.32 3.61
N GLY A 870 26.17 0.59 2.65
CA GLY A 870 25.25 0.43 1.53
C GLY A 870 25.94 0.08 0.22
N VAL A 871 25.32 -0.82 -0.53
CA VAL A 871 25.82 -1.36 -1.79
C VAL A 871 24.69 -1.40 -2.82
N SER A 872 24.99 -1.07 -4.08
CA SER A 872 24.03 -1.10 -5.18
C SER A 872 24.41 -2.16 -6.22
N ASP A 873 23.51 -3.12 -6.45
CA ASP A 873 23.54 -4.02 -7.59
C ASP A 873 22.65 -3.43 -8.70
N ALA A 874 23.29 -2.64 -9.57
CA ALA A 874 22.62 -1.94 -10.66
C ALA A 874 21.92 -2.90 -11.64
N ARG A 875 22.48 -4.09 -11.88
CA ARG A 875 21.91 -5.07 -12.82
C ARG A 875 20.70 -5.78 -12.24
N ALA A 876 20.70 -6.05 -10.94
CA ALA A 876 19.54 -6.62 -10.24
C ALA A 876 18.46 -5.58 -9.91
N GLU A 877 18.70 -4.28 -10.14
CA GLU A 877 17.91 -3.16 -9.61
C GLU A 877 17.67 -3.28 -8.10
N LYS A 878 18.71 -3.65 -7.35
CA LYS A 878 18.64 -3.80 -5.89
C LYS A 878 19.69 -2.96 -5.18
N ILE A 879 19.26 -2.30 -4.11
CA ILE A 879 20.15 -1.68 -3.13
C ILE A 879 20.09 -2.44 -1.81
N TYR A 880 21.22 -2.50 -1.12
CA TYR A 880 21.43 -3.24 0.11
C TYR A 880 21.98 -2.31 1.18
N LEU A 881 21.66 -2.57 2.45
CA LEU A 881 22.19 -1.85 3.60
C LEU A 881 22.53 -2.85 4.71
N PHE A 882 23.77 -2.86 5.17
CA PHE A 882 24.29 -3.81 6.15
C PHE A 882 24.68 -3.10 7.44
N LYS A 883 24.24 -3.67 8.58
CA LYS A 883 24.63 -3.26 9.93
C LYS A 883 26.11 -3.59 10.18
N PRO A 884 26.75 -3.01 11.22
CA PRO A 884 28.15 -3.31 11.54
C PRO A 884 28.46 -4.79 11.77
N ASP A 885 27.47 -5.58 12.20
CA ASP A 885 27.58 -7.04 12.41
C ASP A 885 27.39 -7.87 11.12
N GLY A 886 27.23 -7.21 9.97
CA GLY A 886 27.00 -7.85 8.67
C GLY A 886 25.54 -8.22 8.40
N LYS A 887 24.63 -8.11 9.38
CA LYS A 887 23.21 -8.38 9.13
C LYS A 887 22.63 -7.30 8.24
N GLN A 888 21.86 -7.72 7.24
CA GLN A 888 21.09 -6.79 6.41
C GLN A 888 20.07 -6.03 7.27
N TYR A 889 19.92 -4.74 7.01
CA TYR A 889 18.94 -3.90 7.67
C TYR A 889 17.52 -4.26 7.22
N ASP A 890 16.57 -4.26 8.15
CA ASP A 890 15.20 -4.69 7.91
C ASP A 890 14.53 -3.79 6.86
N GLY A 891 13.88 -4.39 5.86
CA GLY A 891 13.30 -3.68 4.72
C GLY A 891 14.21 -3.55 3.50
N PHE A 892 15.49 -3.93 3.59
CA PHE A 892 16.36 -4.16 2.44
C PHE A 892 16.30 -5.65 1.99
N PRO A 893 16.62 -5.97 0.73
CA PRO A 893 16.99 -5.03 -0.34
C PRO A 893 15.79 -4.21 -0.82
N MET A 894 16.05 -2.97 -1.23
CA MET A 894 15.06 -2.10 -1.87
C MET A 894 15.31 -2.02 -3.38
N ARG A 895 14.31 -1.59 -4.14
CA ARG A 895 14.47 -1.41 -5.59
C ARG A 895 15.28 -0.13 -5.88
N GLY A 896 16.23 -0.23 -6.80
CA GLY A 896 17.05 0.90 -7.26
C GLY A 896 18.33 0.43 -7.95
N SER A 897 18.84 1.21 -8.90
CA SER A 897 20.04 0.84 -9.68
C SER A 897 21.24 1.76 -9.47
N SER A 898 21.03 3.00 -9.02
CA SER A 898 22.14 3.92 -8.70
C SER A 898 22.67 3.67 -7.29
N ALA A 899 23.80 4.29 -6.94
CA ALA A 899 24.09 4.59 -5.53
C ALA A 899 22.94 5.42 -4.92
N PHE A 900 22.71 5.30 -3.62
CA PHE A 900 21.53 5.88 -2.96
C PHE A 900 21.90 6.82 -1.81
N SER A 901 21.00 7.71 -1.43
CA SER A 901 21.18 8.61 -0.28
C SER A 901 20.22 8.25 0.84
N ILE A 902 20.66 8.40 2.09
CA ILE A 902 19.80 8.30 3.28
C ILE A 902 19.84 9.63 4.00
N GLY A 903 18.68 10.23 4.22
CA GLY A 903 18.57 11.50 4.94
C GLY A 903 17.13 11.99 5.02
N PRO A 904 16.86 13.05 5.81
CA PRO A 904 15.51 13.55 5.99
C PRO A 904 15.06 14.45 4.84
N LEU A 905 14.04 14.03 4.08
CA LEU A 905 13.33 14.94 3.15
C LEU A 905 12.35 15.86 3.88
N THR A 906 11.82 15.40 5.02
CA THR A 906 11.02 16.18 5.97
C THR A 906 11.59 15.95 7.37
N GLN A 907 11.58 16.97 8.21
CA GLN A 907 12.06 16.83 9.59
C GLN A 907 11.40 15.66 10.33
N GLY A 908 12.23 14.87 11.02
CA GLY A 908 11.78 13.74 11.86
C GLY A 908 11.59 12.41 11.13
N GLN A 909 11.75 12.34 9.80
CA GLN A 909 11.60 11.10 9.04
C GLN A 909 12.80 10.91 8.10
N LEU A 910 13.46 9.74 8.17
CA LEU A 910 14.51 9.39 7.23
C LEU A 910 13.91 8.82 5.94
N SER A 911 14.56 9.15 4.82
CA SER A 911 14.20 8.67 3.49
C SER A 911 15.42 8.08 2.80
N VAL A 912 15.21 7.00 2.06
CA VAL A 912 16.18 6.42 1.12
C VAL A 912 15.82 6.91 -0.27
N VAL A 913 16.72 7.63 -0.94
CA VAL A 913 16.50 8.18 -2.28
C VAL A 913 17.43 7.51 -3.27
N VAL A 914 16.88 6.95 -4.36
CA VAL A 914 17.62 6.12 -5.32
C VAL A 914 17.06 6.23 -6.74
N GLY A 915 17.94 6.24 -7.72
CA GLY A 915 17.62 6.24 -9.14
C GLY A 915 17.45 4.85 -9.74
N SER A 916 16.83 4.77 -10.91
CA SER A 916 16.58 3.54 -11.66
C SER A 916 17.00 3.61 -13.12
N SER A 917 17.26 2.43 -13.69
CA SER A 917 17.65 2.23 -15.08
C SER A 917 16.57 2.66 -16.08
N ASN A 918 15.30 2.69 -15.66
CA ASN A 918 14.15 3.14 -16.47
C ASN A 918 13.81 4.63 -16.31
N GLY A 919 14.69 5.41 -15.67
CA GLY A 919 14.52 6.84 -15.45
C GLY A 919 13.59 7.24 -14.32
N LYS A 920 13.17 6.29 -13.49
CA LYS A 920 12.47 6.58 -12.23
C LYS A 920 13.44 6.99 -11.13
N LEU A 921 13.03 7.98 -10.34
CA LEU A 921 13.60 8.32 -9.04
C LEU A 921 12.64 7.83 -7.96
N TYR A 922 13.14 7.05 -7.01
CA TYR A 922 12.38 6.51 -5.88
C TYR A 922 12.80 7.20 -4.59
N SER A 923 11.84 7.40 -3.69
CA SER A 923 12.08 7.72 -2.27
C SER A 923 11.35 6.73 -1.39
N TYR A 924 12.04 6.03 -0.49
CA TYR A 924 11.45 5.09 0.47
C TYR A 924 11.50 5.68 1.88
N GLY A 925 10.43 5.54 2.66
CA GLY A 925 10.46 5.88 4.08
C GLY A 925 11.16 4.77 4.87
N VAL A 926 12.08 5.14 5.78
CA VAL A 926 12.71 4.20 6.72
C VAL A 926 12.52 4.67 8.16
N LYS A 927 12.28 3.73 9.06
CA LYS A 927 11.96 3.98 10.47
C LYS A 927 13.20 3.97 11.35
#